data_AF-A0A7T9CDT6-F1
#
_entry.id   AF-A0A7T9CDT6-F1
#
_cell.length_a   1.000
_cell.length_b   1.000
_cell.length_c   1.000
_cell.angle_alpha   90.00
_cell.angle_beta   90.00
_cell.angle_gamma   90.00
#
_symmetry.space_group_name_H-M   'P 1'
#
loop_
_entity.id
_entity.type
_entity.pdbx_description
1 polymer ?
#
loop_
_entity_poly.entity_id
_entity_poly.type
_entity_poly.pdbx_seq_one_letter_code
_entity_poly.pdbx_strand_id
1 'polypeptide(L)'
;MLQKMVKIQVVGPKKDLHNVLDLLYAKGTVHIEDASVPTTPGEISLKRMTAEQVGDIAVAHSKIGGILLTLPKIKYDEKAVTHTYSSLRAMNHENLLIRVNTVINELEVATKTLAKEKSELELALINLGRYEKIIDKIRPLETSMPKLEGFEVTVLLIQKEFKDVIEIIRNALTEITKRQFELLSAELDENTIAAVTIFNKRYSDQVHSYFFNQNVNEVRLPPEYLGKPFNEIFALIEERKAASTKEISRMNAELEKISSKWYTELSALHRILGERTEELSIFAKIGQTEYTFVLAGWIPKKSLKETRDALKDTFGGRVIVNELVLSPDEMAQAPTFYDNPSFVKPFEFLMRVVSPAKSTEFDPSPVMAIFLPIFFGIMVGDMGYGLIIIAFASIMKWKFSDRDWLQHLMNVLILGAIWAVFFGWLYGEIIGNLGEHMGWIEPKTLFGVTWNRLEAIVPFLILSIAIGAFHVILGLVLGIVNSYTEMSCMRHVDKAKKHICEKSGMIIVIIGLILVMAGLIMALPAALITTGAILVIIAIPLIFIGGGAFGTFEIMSTVTNILSYSRIMAIGIASVILAMVANKLGGMMEVALVGVIIAVLLHTLNLVLAMFSPFLHSLRLHLVEFDSKFYEGGGKMYKPFKKENGGKSV
;
A
#
# COMPACT_ATOMS: atom_id res chain seq x y z
N MET A 1 13.34 19.73 -2.86
CA MET A 1 12.44 20.69 -2.20
C MET A 1 11.16 20.80 -3.01
N LEU A 2 10.07 21.20 -2.36
CA LEU A 2 8.81 21.48 -3.04
C LEU A 2 8.95 22.70 -3.92
N GLN A 3 8.45 22.59 -5.15
CA GLN A 3 8.47 23.67 -6.13
C GLN A 3 7.20 24.52 -6.01
N LYS A 4 7.37 25.85 -6.07
CA LYS A 4 6.22 26.76 -6.13
C LYS A 4 5.47 26.55 -7.45
N MET A 5 4.21 26.15 -7.35
CA MET A 5 3.32 25.97 -8.49
C MET A 5 2.58 27.27 -8.81
N VAL A 6 2.31 27.47 -10.10
CA VAL A 6 1.56 28.60 -10.63
C VAL A 6 0.44 28.05 -11.50
N LYS A 7 -0.77 28.58 -11.36
CA LYS A 7 -1.88 28.23 -12.25
C LYS A 7 -1.85 29.13 -13.48
N ILE A 8 -1.91 28.50 -14.64
CA ILE A 8 -1.89 29.17 -15.94
C ILE A 8 -3.16 28.86 -16.71
N GLN A 9 -3.49 29.80 -17.59
CA GLN A 9 -4.51 29.64 -18.61
C GLN A 9 -3.87 29.89 -19.98
N VAL A 10 -3.94 28.89 -20.86
CA VAL A 10 -3.46 28.96 -22.24
C VAL A 10 -4.66 29.15 -23.15
N VAL A 11 -4.68 30.26 -23.89
CA VAL A 11 -5.78 30.63 -24.78
C VAL A 11 -5.26 30.80 -26.20
N GLY A 12 -5.94 30.24 -27.18
CA GLY A 12 -5.58 30.38 -28.58
C GLY A 12 -6.68 29.98 -29.57
N PRO A 13 -6.46 30.15 -30.89
CA PRO A 13 -7.40 29.75 -31.92
C PRO A 13 -7.56 28.23 -31.96
N LYS A 14 -8.79 27.75 -32.18
CA LYS A 14 -9.08 26.30 -32.25
C LYS A 14 -8.26 25.56 -33.31
N LYS A 15 -7.86 26.25 -34.40
CA LYS A 15 -7.01 25.71 -35.46
C LYS A 15 -5.62 25.30 -34.97
N ASP A 16 -5.08 25.97 -33.95
CA ASP A 16 -3.73 25.73 -33.44
C ASP A 16 -3.73 24.75 -32.23
N LEU A 17 -4.90 24.30 -31.77
CA LEU A 17 -5.04 23.47 -30.55
C LEU A 17 -4.16 22.21 -30.56
N HIS A 18 -4.18 21.42 -31.65
CA HIS A 18 -3.42 20.18 -31.73
C HIS A 18 -1.91 20.45 -31.62
N ASN A 19 -1.41 21.43 -32.38
CA ASN A 19 -0.01 21.83 -32.34
C ASN A 19 0.39 22.35 -30.94
N VAL A 20 -0.49 23.06 -30.25
CA VAL A 20 -0.25 23.54 -28.88
C VAL A 20 -0.16 22.36 -27.91
N LEU A 21 -1.06 21.39 -28.01
CA LEU A 21 -1.02 20.18 -27.19
C LEU A 21 0.24 19.38 -27.45
N ASP A 22 0.66 19.21 -28.71
CA ASP A 22 1.91 18.52 -29.06
C ASP A 22 3.13 19.21 -28.43
N LEU A 23 3.19 20.55 -28.48
CA LEU A 23 4.28 21.31 -27.87
C LEU A 23 4.27 21.17 -26.34
N LEU A 24 3.10 21.29 -25.70
CA LEU A 24 2.94 21.14 -24.26
C LEU A 24 3.29 19.71 -23.81
N TYR A 25 2.90 18.70 -24.59
CA TYR A 25 3.21 17.29 -24.36
C TYR A 25 4.71 17.01 -24.50
N ALA A 26 5.35 17.58 -25.53
CA ALA A 26 6.78 17.45 -25.76
C ALA A 26 7.61 18.11 -24.64
N LYS A 27 7.16 19.27 -24.14
CA LYS A 27 7.79 19.94 -22.99
C LYS A 27 7.55 19.20 -21.68
N GLY A 28 6.34 18.68 -21.49
CA GLY A 28 6.02 17.87 -20.33
C GLY A 28 5.98 18.63 -19.00
N THR A 29 5.57 19.90 -19.04
CA THR A 29 5.68 20.84 -17.92
C THR A 29 4.34 21.33 -17.36
N VAL A 30 3.20 20.89 -17.89
CA VAL A 30 1.88 21.40 -17.49
C VAL A 30 0.99 20.26 -16.99
N HIS A 31 0.47 20.37 -15.77
CA HIS A 31 -0.59 19.50 -15.26
C HIS A 31 -1.95 20.11 -15.66
N ILE A 32 -2.68 19.46 -16.55
CA ILE A 32 -3.94 19.97 -17.09
C ILE A 32 -5.11 19.68 -16.13
N GLU A 33 -5.86 20.73 -15.78
CA GLU A 33 -7.10 20.67 -15.02
C GLU A 33 -8.31 20.92 -15.93
N ASP A 34 -9.51 20.61 -15.42
CA ASP A 34 -10.75 20.91 -16.14
C ASP A 34 -10.97 22.43 -16.21
N ALA A 35 -10.83 22.98 -17.42
CA ALA A 35 -11.03 24.39 -17.71
C ALA A 35 -12.52 24.79 -17.79
N SER A 36 -13.44 23.82 -17.73
CA SER A 36 -14.89 24.04 -17.83
C SER A 36 -15.53 24.42 -16.49
N VAL A 37 -14.81 24.26 -15.38
CA VAL A 37 -15.26 24.67 -14.06
C VAL A 37 -14.94 26.16 -13.90
N PRO A 38 -15.95 27.04 -13.77
CA PRO A 38 -15.70 28.46 -13.56
C PRO A 38 -14.97 28.66 -12.23
N THR A 39 -13.83 29.32 -12.29
CA THR A 39 -12.97 29.64 -11.14
C THR A 39 -13.34 30.97 -10.51
N THR A 40 -13.97 31.90 -11.26
CA THR A 40 -14.43 33.18 -10.70
C THR A 40 -15.92 33.49 -10.98
N PRO A 41 -16.61 34.20 -10.07
CA PRO A 41 -17.98 34.66 -10.33
C PRO A 41 -18.01 35.61 -11.53
N GLY A 42 -18.69 35.21 -12.61
CA GLY A 42 -18.79 35.98 -13.86
C GLY A 42 -18.06 35.39 -15.07
N GLU A 43 -17.33 34.27 -14.92
CA GLU A 43 -16.74 33.54 -16.04
C GLU A 43 -17.79 32.85 -16.92
N ILE A 44 -17.59 32.91 -18.24
CA ILE A 44 -18.43 32.22 -19.22
C ILE A 44 -18.21 30.71 -19.05
N SER A 45 -19.30 29.97 -18.84
CA SER A 45 -19.26 28.50 -18.82
C SER A 45 -18.84 27.98 -20.20
N LEU A 46 -17.66 27.38 -20.27
CA LEU A 46 -17.10 26.83 -21.51
C LEU A 46 -17.73 25.47 -21.81
N LYS A 47 -18.03 25.23 -23.09
CA LYS A 47 -18.45 23.89 -23.51
C LYS A 47 -17.23 22.97 -23.46
N ARG A 48 -17.37 21.80 -22.84
CA ARG A 48 -16.38 20.72 -22.94
C ARG A 48 -16.22 20.31 -24.40
N MET A 49 -15.00 19.98 -24.80
CA MET A 49 -14.83 19.27 -26.07
C MET A 49 -15.27 17.81 -25.91
N THR A 50 -16.27 17.40 -26.68
CA THR A 50 -16.63 16.00 -26.85
C THR A 50 -15.74 15.38 -27.92
N ALA A 51 -14.91 14.42 -27.55
CA ALA A 51 -14.21 13.58 -28.50
C ALA A 51 -14.96 12.25 -28.59
N GLU A 52 -15.72 12.06 -29.68
CA GLU A 52 -16.42 10.80 -29.99
C GLU A 52 -15.44 9.60 -29.94
N GLN A 53 -14.20 9.84 -30.41
CA GLN A 53 -13.07 8.91 -30.39
C GLN A 53 -12.60 8.49 -28.98
N VAL A 54 -12.88 9.26 -27.92
CA VAL A 54 -12.55 8.87 -26.53
C VAL A 54 -13.39 7.66 -26.13
N GLY A 55 -14.66 7.65 -26.52
CA GLY A 55 -15.59 6.56 -26.21
C GLY A 55 -15.10 5.24 -26.79
N ASP A 56 -14.76 5.24 -28.09
CA ASP A 56 -14.35 4.04 -28.80
C ASP A 56 -13.05 3.44 -28.26
N ILE A 57 -12.04 4.27 -27.98
CA ILE A 57 -10.76 3.81 -27.42
C ILE A 57 -10.95 3.30 -25.99
N ALA A 58 -11.73 4.00 -25.16
CA ALA A 58 -11.97 3.58 -23.78
C ALA A 58 -12.72 2.23 -23.72
N VAL A 59 -13.70 2.03 -24.60
CA VAL A 59 -14.41 0.75 -24.75
C VAL A 59 -13.44 -0.35 -25.19
N ALA A 60 -12.62 -0.08 -26.20
CA ALA A 60 -11.63 -1.03 -26.70
C ALA A 60 -10.58 -1.39 -25.63
N HIS A 61 -10.10 -0.41 -24.86
CA HIS A 61 -9.18 -0.60 -23.74
C HIS A 61 -9.78 -1.54 -22.68
N SER A 62 -11.04 -1.30 -22.30
CA SER A 62 -11.78 -2.12 -21.34
C SER A 62 -11.95 -3.57 -21.82
N LYS A 63 -12.33 -3.76 -23.10
CA LYS A 63 -12.47 -5.10 -23.70
C LYS A 63 -11.16 -5.89 -23.71
N ILE A 64 -10.06 -5.26 -24.15
CA ILE A 64 -8.73 -5.90 -24.13
C ILE A 64 -8.30 -6.24 -22.69
N GLY A 65 -8.57 -5.34 -21.74
CA GLY A 65 -8.34 -5.59 -20.31
C GLY A 65 -9.14 -6.79 -19.79
N GLY A 66 -10.40 -6.92 -20.17
CA GLY A 66 -11.25 -8.08 -19.86
C GLY A 66 -10.68 -9.39 -20.40
N ILE A 67 -10.22 -9.41 -21.66
CA ILE A 67 -9.57 -10.58 -22.27
C ILE A 67 -8.31 -10.95 -21.47
N LEU A 68 -7.45 -9.99 -21.13
CA LEU A 68 -6.24 -10.23 -20.34
C LEU A 68 -6.53 -10.84 -18.96
N LEU A 69 -7.62 -10.46 -18.31
CA LEU A 69 -8.03 -11.02 -17.01
C LEU A 69 -8.47 -12.49 -17.11
N THR A 70 -9.01 -12.91 -18.26
CA THR A 70 -9.42 -14.31 -18.49
C THR A 70 -8.26 -15.23 -18.84
N LEU A 71 -7.11 -14.68 -19.23
CA LEU A 71 -5.95 -15.45 -19.67
C LEU A 71 -4.95 -15.71 -18.52
N PRO A 72 -4.31 -16.89 -18.49
CA PRO A 72 -3.25 -17.15 -17.54
C PRO A 72 -2.05 -16.22 -17.79
N LYS A 73 -1.46 -15.68 -16.72
CA LYS A 73 -0.27 -14.82 -16.79
C LYS A 73 0.95 -15.66 -17.17
N ILE A 74 1.53 -15.40 -18.34
CA ILE A 74 2.77 -16.05 -18.79
C ILE A 74 3.94 -15.09 -18.53
N LYS A 75 5.10 -15.63 -18.10
CA LYS A 75 6.35 -14.86 -18.07
C LYS A 75 6.71 -14.49 -19.50
N TYR A 76 6.61 -13.20 -19.84
CA TYR A 76 6.94 -12.69 -21.16
C TYR A 76 8.24 -11.89 -21.13
N ASP A 77 8.89 -11.80 -22.29
CA ASP A 77 10.05 -10.94 -22.49
C ASP A 77 9.60 -9.49 -22.68
N GLU A 78 9.93 -8.62 -21.72
CA GLU A 78 9.65 -7.18 -21.79
C GLU A 78 10.22 -6.52 -23.06
N LYS A 79 11.31 -7.07 -23.62
CA LYS A 79 11.88 -6.56 -24.88
C LYS A 79 10.98 -6.83 -26.08
N ALA A 80 10.34 -8.00 -26.12
CA ALA A 80 9.39 -8.35 -27.17
C ALA A 80 8.14 -7.45 -27.14
N VAL A 81 7.61 -7.19 -25.94
CA VAL A 81 6.50 -6.22 -25.76
C VAL A 81 6.91 -4.82 -26.19
N THR A 82 8.14 -4.40 -25.89
CA THR A 82 8.65 -3.08 -26.28
C THR A 82 8.78 -2.94 -27.80
N HIS A 83 9.22 -4.00 -28.49
CA HIS A 83 9.29 -4.02 -29.94
C HIS A 83 7.90 -3.96 -30.58
N THR A 84 6.97 -4.82 -30.17
CA THR A 84 5.58 -4.82 -30.66
C THR A 84 4.89 -3.48 -30.37
N TYR A 85 5.09 -2.92 -29.17
CA TYR A 85 4.61 -1.59 -28.81
C TYR A 85 5.13 -0.51 -29.76
N SER A 86 6.42 -0.52 -30.11
CA SER A 86 7.00 0.47 -31.01
C SER A 86 6.38 0.42 -32.41
N SER A 87 6.05 -0.79 -32.90
CA SER A 87 5.40 -0.97 -34.20
C SER A 87 3.94 -0.51 -34.21
N LEU A 88 3.17 -0.86 -33.18
CA LEU A 88 1.78 -0.46 -33.01
C LEU A 88 1.65 1.06 -32.79
N ARG A 89 2.62 1.66 -32.11
CA ARG A 89 2.66 3.12 -31.88
C ARG A 89 2.86 3.92 -33.17
N ALA A 90 3.55 3.36 -34.17
CA ALA A 90 3.74 4.00 -35.46
C ALA A 90 2.49 3.96 -36.34
N MET A 91 1.47 3.16 -35.97
CA MET A 91 0.23 3.06 -36.73
C MET A 91 -0.63 4.32 -36.54
N ASN A 92 -1.29 4.73 -37.62
CA ASN A 92 -2.31 5.77 -37.55
C ASN A 92 -3.54 5.28 -36.76
N HIS A 93 -4.32 6.21 -36.22
CA HIS A 93 -5.45 5.92 -35.33
C HIS A 93 -6.46 4.91 -35.91
N GLU A 94 -6.84 5.07 -37.18
CA GLU A 94 -7.77 4.16 -37.87
C GLU A 94 -7.21 2.73 -37.96
N ASN A 95 -5.94 2.59 -38.35
CA ASN A 95 -5.29 1.28 -38.47
C ASN A 95 -5.16 0.57 -37.12
N LEU A 96 -4.90 1.34 -36.04
CA LEU A 96 -4.86 0.82 -34.69
C LEU A 96 -6.24 0.28 -34.26
N LEU A 97 -7.31 1.04 -34.48
CA LEU A 97 -8.67 0.59 -34.14
C LEU A 97 -9.10 -0.63 -34.96
N ILE A 98 -8.75 -0.69 -36.25
CA ILE A 98 -9.00 -1.87 -37.09
C ILE A 98 -8.29 -3.11 -36.50
N ARG A 99 -7.01 -2.98 -36.13
CA ARG A 99 -6.26 -4.08 -35.52
C ARG A 99 -6.88 -4.50 -34.19
N VAL A 100 -7.21 -3.55 -33.33
CA VAL A 100 -7.81 -3.82 -32.01
C VAL A 100 -9.16 -4.52 -32.15
N ASN A 101 -10.05 -4.03 -33.03
CA ASN A 101 -11.33 -4.65 -33.27
C ASN A 101 -11.20 -6.06 -33.87
N THR A 102 -10.19 -6.29 -34.71
CA THR A 102 -9.87 -7.63 -35.23
C THR A 102 -9.51 -8.60 -34.10
N VAL A 103 -8.61 -8.18 -33.20
CA VAL A 103 -8.19 -8.98 -32.05
C VAL A 103 -9.35 -9.23 -31.07
N ILE A 104 -10.16 -8.21 -30.80
CA ILE A 104 -11.36 -8.33 -29.96
C ILE A 104 -12.32 -9.34 -30.57
N ASN A 105 -12.62 -9.25 -31.88
CA ASN A 105 -13.54 -10.17 -32.54
C ASN A 105 -13.01 -11.61 -32.56
N GLU A 106 -11.70 -11.81 -32.68
CA GLU A 106 -11.09 -13.15 -32.68
C GLU A 106 -11.09 -13.79 -31.28
N LEU A 107 -10.89 -13.00 -30.22
CA LEU A 107 -10.61 -13.53 -28.88
C LEU A 107 -11.76 -13.38 -27.87
N GLU A 108 -12.55 -12.31 -27.93
CA GLU A 108 -13.54 -11.96 -26.89
C GLU A 108 -14.54 -13.11 -26.64
N VAL A 109 -15.09 -13.69 -27.71
CA VAL A 109 -16.05 -14.80 -27.59
C VAL A 109 -15.36 -16.06 -27.09
N ALA A 110 -14.20 -16.41 -27.67
CA ALA A 110 -13.50 -17.65 -27.33
C ALA A 110 -13.05 -17.68 -25.87
N THR A 111 -12.39 -16.61 -25.39
CA THR A 111 -11.87 -16.57 -24.02
C THR A 111 -13.01 -16.46 -22.99
N LYS A 112 -14.07 -15.72 -23.30
CA LYS A 112 -15.23 -15.58 -22.41
C LYS A 112 -16.00 -16.90 -22.26
N THR A 113 -16.22 -17.63 -23.35
CA THR A 113 -16.89 -18.94 -23.29
C THR A 113 -16.06 -19.95 -22.52
N LEU A 114 -14.77 -20.08 -22.83
CA LEU A 114 -13.86 -20.98 -22.09
C LEU A 114 -13.78 -20.64 -20.60
N ALA A 115 -13.67 -19.36 -20.25
CA ALA A 115 -13.62 -18.94 -18.85
C ALA A 115 -14.94 -19.23 -18.10
N LYS A 116 -16.08 -19.02 -18.77
CA LYS A 116 -17.40 -19.31 -18.21
C LYS A 116 -17.59 -20.82 -17.98
N GLU A 117 -17.36 -21.65 -18.99
CA GLU A 117 -17.50 -23.11 -18.91
C GLU A 117 -16.56 -23.70 -17.86
N LYS A 118 -15.31 -23.22 -17.81
CA LYS A 118 -14.36 -23.59 -16.76
C LYS A 118 -14.89 -23.27 -15.37
N SER A 119 -15.42 -22.06 -15.16
CA SER A 119 -15.97 -21.65 -13.87
C SER A 119 -17.17 -22.51 -13.45
N GLU A 120 -18.03 -22.89 -14.40
CA GLU A 120 -19.17 -23.78 -14.16
C GLU A 120 -18.71 -25.19 -13.77
N LEU A 121 -17.68 -25.73 -14.43
CA LEU A 121 -17.10 -27.03 -14.11
C LEU A 121 -16.36 -27.03 -12.76
N GLU A 122 -15.64 -25.96 -12.43
CA GLU A 122 -14.99 -25.81 -11.12
C GLU A 122 -16.02 -25.79 -9.99
N LEU A 123 -17.14 -25.07 -10.17
CA LEU A 123 -18.26 -25.07 -9.23
C LEU A 123 -18.87 -26.48 -9.11
N ALA A 124 -19.06 -27.18 -10.23
CA ALA A 124 -19.56 -28.55 -10.24
C ALA A 124 -18.61 -29.50 -9.50
N LEU A 125 -17.29 -29.38 -9.68
CA LEU A 125 -16.28 -30.17 -8.99
C LEU A 125 -16.32 -29.95 -7.46
N ILE A 126 -16.47 -28.69 -7.02
CA ILE A 126 -16.63 -28.34 -5.61
C ILE A 126 -17.87 -29.01 -5.03
N ASN A 127 -18.99 -28.96 -5.74
CA ASN A 127 -20.25 -29.60 -5.31
C ASN A 127 -20.13 -31.13 -5.29
N LEU A 128 -19.49 -31.74 -6.29
CA LEU A 128 -19.22 -33.18 -6.31
C LEU A 128 -18.35 -33.62 -5.13
N GLY A 129 -17.31 -32.86 -4.79
CA GLY A 129 -16.50 -33.11 -3.60
C GLY A 129 -17.28 -32.98 -2.29
N ARG A 130 -18.30 -32.11 -2.23
CA ARG A 130 -19.23 -32.06 -1.09
C ARG A 130 -20.10 -33.31 -1.01
N TYR A 131 -20.68 -33.75 -2.13
CA TYR A 131 -21.49 -34.97 -2.18
C TYR A 131 -20.69 -36.21 -1.78
N GLU A 132 -19.46 -36.34 -2.28
CA GLU A 132 -18.56 -37.45 -1.96
C GLU A 132 -18.31 -37.56 -0.44
N LYS A 133 -17.93 -36.46 0.21
CA LYS A 133 -17.69 -36.42 1.67
C LYS A 133 -18.94 -36.79 2.46
N ILE A 134 -20.10 -36.29 2.04
CA ILE A 134 -21.38 -36.60 2.65
C ILE A 134 -21.66 -38.10 2.51
N ILE A 135 -21.53 -38.65 1.31
CA ILE A 135 -21.81 -40.07 1.02
C ILE A 135 -20.84 -40.99 1.78
N ASP A 136 -19.54 -40.68 1.82
CA ASP A 136 -18.54 -41.49 2.54
C ASP A 136 -18.87 -41.61 4.04
N LYS A 137 -19.38 -40.53 4.66
CA LYS A 137 -19.81 -40.52 6.07
C LYS A 137 -21.11 -41.29 6.31
N ILE A 138 -21.99 -41.37 5.32
CA ILE A 138 -23.29 -42.05 5.42
C ILE A 138 -23.17 -43.52 5.01
N ARG A 139 -22.13 -43.91 4.26
CA ARG A 139 -21.87 -45.29 3.81
C ARG A 139 -22.04 -46.37 4.90
N PRO A 140 -21.59 -46.19 6.15
CA PRO A 140 -21.77 -47.22 7.19
C PRO A 140 -23.25 -47.51 7.52
N LEU A 141 -24.15 -46.59 7.20
CA LEU A 141 -25.58 -46.68 7.46
C LEU A 141 -26.34 -47.42 6.34
N GLU A 142 -25.71 -47.69 5.19
CA GLU A 142 -26.33 -48.42 4.06
C GLU A 142 -26.80 -49.82 4.45
N THR A 143 -26.02 -50.52 5.26
CA THR A 143 -26.33 -51.87 5.77
C THR A 143 -27.62 -51.92 6.60
N SER A 144 -28.08 -50.78 7.11
CA SER A 144 -29.25 -50.62 7.97
C SER A 144 -30.49 -50.15 7.20
N MET A 145 -30.32 -49.67 5.96
CA MET A 145 -31.38 -49.01 5.21
C MET A 145 -32.14 -50.01 4.32
N PRO A 146 -33.47 -50.19 4.50
CA PRO A 146 -34.27 -50.97 3.57
C PRO A 146 -34.26 -50.31 2.19
N LYS A 147 -34.42 -51.09 1.12
CA LYS A 147 -34.58 -50.56 -0.26
C LYS A 147 -35.65 -49.46 -0.26
N LEU A 148 -35.23 -48.22 -0.48
CA LEU A 148 -36.00 -46.98 -0.28
C LEU A 148 -37.03 -46.73 -1.41
N GLU A 149 -37.79 -47.72 -1.85
CA GLU A 149 -38.90 -47.46 -2.77
C GLU A 149 -40.01 -46.69 -2.04
N GLY A 150 -40.17 -45.40 -2.37
CA GLY A 150 -41.20 -44.51 -1.79
C GLY A 150 -40.73 -43.57 -0.67
N PHE A 151 -39.45 -43.59 -0.32
CA PHE A 151 -38.85 -42.69 0.67
C PHE A 151 -37.88 -41.71 0.00
N GLU A 152 -37.80 -40.48 0.53
CA GLU A 152 -36.88 -39.44 0.10
C GLU A 152 -35.79 -39.23 1.16
N VAL A 153 -34.56 -39.06 0.70
CA VAL A 153 -33.38 -38.82 1.54
C VAL A 153 -32.89 -37.41 1.29
N THR A 154 -32.85 -36.60 2.34
CA THR A 154 -32.32 -35.23 2.30
C THR A 154 -31.15 -35.12 3.27
N VAL A 155 -30.08 -34.44 2.86
CA VAL A 155 -28.95 -34.15 3.75
C VAL A 155 -28.94 -32.67 4.09
N LEU A 156 -28.96 -32.39 5.39
CA LEU A 156 -28.88 -31.06 5.96
C LEU A 156 -27.46 -30.82 6.45
N LEU A 157 -26.88 -29.67 6.08
CA LEU A 157 -25.59 -29.23 6.62
C LEU A 157 -25.83 -28.16 7.68
N ILE A 158 -25.42 -28.48 8.91
CA ILE A 158 -25.63 -27.64 10.09
C ILE A 158 -24.26 -27.28 10.67
N GLN A 159 -23.96 -26.01 10.88
CA GLN A 159 -22.72 -25.61 11.56
C GLN A 159 -22.76 -26.09 13.02
N LYS A 160 -21.62 -26.53 13.58
CA LYS A 160 -21.54 -27.05 14.95
C LYS A 160 -22.02 -26.06 16.01
N GLU A 161 -21.87 -24.76 15.75
CA GLU A 161 -22.39 -23.67 16.59
C GLU A 161 -23.93 -23.74 16.76
N PHE A 162 -24.63 -24.36 15.81
CA PHE A 162 -26.08 -24.52 15.79
C PHE A 162 -26.51 -25.97 16.01
N LYS A 163 -25.74 -26.77 16.77
CA LYS A 163 -26.06 -28.19 17.05
C LYS A 163 -27.47 -28.39 17.62
N ASP A 164 -27.96 -27.45 18.41
CA ASP A 164 -29.29 -27.51 19.02
C ASP A 164 -30.43 -27.46 17.99
N VAL A 165 -30.16 -26.97 16.77
CA VAL A 165 -31.14 -26.94 15.67
C VAL A 165 -31.53 -28.36 15.22
N ILE A 166 -30.68 -29.37 15.44
CA ILE A 166 -31.00 -30.78 15.12
C ILE A 166 -32.22 -31.27 15.91
N GLU A 167 -32.32 -30.91 17.19
CA GLU A 167 -33.47 -31.24 18.05
C GLU A 167 -34.74 -30.52 17.60
N ILE A 168 -34.62 -29.24 17.21
CA ILE A 168 -35.73 -28.45 16.69
C ILE A 168 -36.27 -29.08 15.39
N ILE A 169 -35.38 -29.45 14.47
CA ILE A 169 -35.72 -30.13 13.23
C ILE A 169 -36.38 -31.49 13.51
N ARG A 170 -35.85 -32.27 14.46
CA ARG A 170 -36.43 -33.56 14.86
C ARG A 170 -37.88 -33.39 15.33
N ASN A 171 -38.15 -32.39 16.16
CA ASN A 171 -39.49 -32.12 16.67
C ASN A 171 -40.46 -31.72 15.55
N ALA A 172 -40.04 -30.83 14.65
CA ALA A 172 -40.86 -30.40 13.52
C ALA A 172 -41.15 -31.55 12.54
N LEU A 173 -40.14 -32.37 12.20
CA LEU A 173 -40.33 -33.54 11.35
C LEU A 173 -41.26 -34.57 11.98
N THR A 174 -41.23 -34.72 13.30
CA THR A 174 -42.16 -35.61 14.05
C THR A 174 -43.61 -35.22 13.82
N GLU A 175 -43.90 -33.92 13.81
CA GLU A 175 -45.22 -33.35 13.57
C GLU A 175 -45.65 -33.48 12.10
N ILE A 176 -44.78 -33.05 11.17
CA ILE A 176 -45.07 -33.04 9.72
C ILE A 176 -45.27 -34.47 9.18
N THR A 177 -44.37 -35.39 9.54
CA THR A 177 -44.36 -36.77 9.01
C THR A 177 -45.17 -37.75 9.86
N LYS A 178 -45.81 -37.31 10.94
CA LYS A 178 -46.53 -38.18 11.89
C LYS A 178 -45.65 -39.33 12.42
N ARG A 179 -44.41 -39.03 12.81
CA ARG A 179 -43.37 -40.00 13.24
C ARG A 179 -42.88 -40.96 12.15
N GLN A 180 -43.18 -40.72 10.88
CA GLN A 180 -42.71 -41.52 9.76
C GLN A 180 -41.44 -40.92 9.15
N PHE A 181 -40.41 -40.72 9.98
CA PHE A 181 -39.10 -40.24 9.55
C PHE A 181 -37.97 -40.85 10.39
N GLU A 182 -36.78 -40.85 9.83
CA GLU A 182 -35.53 -41.19 10.51
C GLU A 182 -34.54 -40.03 10.33
N LEU A 183 -33.87 -39.62 11.42
CA LEU A 183 -32.90 -38.53 11.43
C LEU A 183 -31.61 -39.02 12.07
N LEU A 184 -30.55 -39.12 11.26
CA LEU A 184 -29.21 -39.56 11.63
C LEU A 184 -28.24 -38.39 11.45
N SER A 185 -27.34 -38.17 12.40
CA SER A 185 -26.36 -37.08 12.32
C SER A 185 -24.94 -37.58 12.49
N ALA A 186 -24.01 -37.10 11.67
CA ALA A 186 -22.59 -37.39 11.75
C ALA A 186 -21.75 -36.13 11.56
N GLU A 187 -20.60 -36.04 12.21
CA GLU A 187 -19.68 -34.92 12.03
C GLU A 187 -18.98 -35.01 10.65
N LEU A 188 -19.06 -33.93 9.88
CA LEU A 188 -18.50 -33.85 8.52
C LEU A 188 -17.08 -33.27 8.53
N ASP A 189 -16.85 -32.19 9.30
CA ASP A 189 -15.55 -31.55 9.51
C ASP A 189 -15.47 -30.85 10.89
N GLU A 190 -14.41 -30.05 11.13
CA GLU A 190 -14.23 -29.33 12.40
C GLU A 190 -15.39 -28.40 12.74
N ASN A 191 -16.15 -27.92 11.74
CA ASN A 191 -17.14 -26.86 11.89
C ASN A 191 -18.57 -27.26 11.48
N THR A 192 -18.77 -28.44 10.88
CA THR A 192 -20.03 -28.82 10.23
C THR A 192 -20.49 -30.23 10.63
N ILE A 193 -21.79 -30.37 10.89
CA ILE A 193 -22.52 -31.62 11.13
C ILE A 193 -23.40 -31.88 9.90
N ALA A 194 -23.32 -33.09 9.35
CA ALA A 194 -24.25 -33.57 8.35
C ALA A 194 -25.39 -34.32 9.05
N ALA A 195 -26.64 -33.94 8.80
CA ALA A 195 -27.82 -34.62 9.29
C ALA A 195 -28.64 -35.19 8.13
N VAL A 196 -28.76 -36.51 8.07
CA VAL A 196 -29.52 -37.25 7.05
C VAL A 196 -30.94 -37.44 7.55
N THR A 197 -31.91 -36.95 6.80
CA THR A 197 -33.33 -37.18 7.01
C THR A 197 -33.87 -38.15 5.98
N ILE A 198 -34.61 -39.14 6.43
CA ILE A 198 -35.30 -40.12 5.60
C ILE A 198 -36.78 -40.02 5.94
N PHE A 199 -37.63 -39.73 4.97
CA PHE A 199 -39.08 -39.59 5.19
C PHE A 199 -39.86 -40.05 3.97
N ASN A 200 -41.15 -40.33 4.14
CA ASN A 200 -41.99 -40.77 3.02
C ASN A 200 -42.18 -39.62 2.01
N LYS A 201 -42.02 -39.92 0.70
CA LYS A 201 -42.11 -38.95 -0.39
C LYS A 201 -43.42 -38.14 -0.39
N ARG A 202 -44.50 -38.67 0.19
CA ARG A 202 -45.78 -37.96 0.36
C ARG A 202 -45.66 -36.64 1.13
N TYR A 203 -44.65 -36.49 1.99
CA TYR A 203 -44.45 -35.30 2.83
C TYR A 203 -43.35 -34.36 2.28
N SER A 204 -42.79 -34.64 1.11
CA SER A 204 -41.68 -33.89 0.49
C SER A 204 -41.89 -32.38 0.49
N ASP A 205 -42.97 -31.91 -0.12
CA ASP A 205 -43.24 -30.47 -0.25
C ASP A 205 -43.34 -29.76 1.10
N GLN A 206 -43.93 -30.41 2.12
CA GLN A 206 -44.11 -29.84 3.45
C GLN A 206 -42.79 -29.76 4.21
N VAL A 207 -41.95 -30.79 4.09
CA VAL A 207 -40.63 -30.86 4.73
C VAL A 207 -39.68 -29.84 4.13
N HIS A 208 -39.62 -29.72 2.80
CA HIS A 208 -38.77 -28.74 2.13
C HIS A 208 -39.22 -27.30 2.38
N SER A 209 -40.52 -27.04 2.42
CA SER A 209 -41.05 -25.72 2.77
C SER A 209 -40.63 -25.29 4.19
N TYR A 210 -40.59 -26.25 5.12
CA TYR A 210 -40.11 -26.00 6.47
C TYR A 210 -38.61 -25.69 6.50
N PHE A 211 -37.77 -26.49 5.83
CA PHE A 211 -36.31 -26.24 5.77
C PHE A 211 -35.96 -24.91 5.11
N PHE A 212 -36.68 -24.54 4.05
CA PHE A 212 -36.53 -23.25 3.39
C PHE A 212 -36.86 -22.08 4.33
N ASN A 213 -37.99 -22.16 5.04
CA ASN A 213 -38.41 -21.11 5.98
C ASN A 213 -37.44 -20.94 7.17
N GLN A 214 -36.73 -22.01 7.54
CA GLN A 214 -35.74 -22.00 8.63
C GLN A 214 -34.32 -21.68 8.15
N ASN A 215 -34.12 -21.30 6.88
CA ASN A 215 -32.80 -21.02 6.27
C ASN A 215 -31.77 -22.15 6.48
N VAL A 216 -32.22 -23.41 6.50
CA VAL A 216 -31.31 -24.56 6.63
C VAL A 216 -30.72 -24.86 5.26
N ASN A 217 -29.39 -24.90 5.15
CA ASN A 217 -28.70 -25.24 3.90
C ASN A 217 -28.95 -26.72 3.53
N GLU A 218 -29.84 -26.94 2.58
CA GLU A 218 -30.21 -28.25 2.08
C GLU A 218 -29.28 -28.68 0.94
N VAL A 219 -28.67 -29.85 1.07
CA VAL A 219 -27.90 -30.46 -0.02
C VAL A 219 -28.74 -31.58 -0.63
N ARG A 220 -29.39 -31.25 -1.74
CA ARG A 220 -30.12 -32.24 -2.55
C ARG A 220 -29.14 -33.04 -3.40
N LEU A 221 -29.27 -34.36 -3.35
CA LEU A 221 -28.65 -35.22 -4.34
C LEU A 221 -29.39 -35.02 -5.67
N PRO A 222 -28.68 -34.76 -6.77
CA PRO A 222 -29.29 -34.76 -8.09
C PRO A 222 -30.13 -36.04 -8.35
N PRO A 223 -31.21 -35.94 -9.13
CA PRO A 223 -32.11 -37.08 -9.38
C PRO A 223 -31.40 -38.32 -9.93
N GLU A 224 -30.29 -38.11 -10.64
CA GLU A 224 -29.40 -39.11 -11.22
C GLU A 224 -28.80 -40.08 -10.19
N TYR A 225 -28.70 -39.66 -8.93
CA TYR A 225 -28.15 -40.47 -7.83
C TYR A 225 -29.22 -41.15 -6.98
N LEU A 226 -30.51 -40.83 -7.16
CA LEU A 226 -31.59 -41.38 -6.34
C LEU A 226 -31.86 -42.85 -6.70
N GLY A 227 -31.99 -43.70 -5.68
CA GLY A 227 -32.35 -45.12 -5.83
C GLY A 227 -31.22 -46.05 -6.27
N LYS A 228 -29.99 -45.55 -6.41
CA LYS A 228 -28.79 -46.35 -6.69
C LYS A 228 -28.06 -46.74 -5.39
N PRO A 229 -27.37 -47.89 -5.32
CA PRO A 229 -26.47 -48.22 -4.21
C PRO A 229 -25.37 -47.16 -4.03
N PHE A 230 -24.93 -46.90 -2.80
CA PHE A 230 -23.93 -45.83 -2.56
C PHE A 230 -22.61 -46.07 -3.28
N ASN A 231 -22.22 -47.34 -3.48
CA ASN A 231 -21.04 -47.69 -4.28
C ASN A 231 -21.17 -47.27 -5.75
N GLU A 232 -22.37 -47.36 -6.34
CA GLU A 232 -22.64 -46.92 -7.71
C GLU A 232 -22.66 -45.39 -7.81
N ILE A 233 -23.22 -44.71 -6.80
CA ILE A 233 -23.21 -43.25 -6.71
C ILE A 233 -21.76 -42.73 -6.57
N PHE A 234 -20.95 -43.36 -5.73
CA PHE A 234 -19.54 -43.00 -5.55
C PHE A 234 -18.75 -43.18 -6.85
N ALA A 235 -18.96 -44.31 -7.54
CA ALA A 235 -18.34 -44.55 -8.84
C ALA A 235 -18.74 -43.47 -9.87
N LEU A 236 -20.01 -43.07 -9.91
CA LEU A 236 -20.51 -42.02 -10.81
C LEU A 236 -19.95 -40.63 -10.47
N ILE A 237 -19.82 -40.31 -9.17
CA ILE A 237 -19.20 -39.06 -8.71
C ILE A 237 -17.72 -39.03 -9.09
N GLU A 238 -16.98 -40.11 -8.86
CA GLU A 238 -15.57 -40.21 -9.23
C GLU A 238 -15.37 -40.13 -10.75
N GLU A 239 -16.21 -40.80 -11.54
CA GLU A 239 -16.20 -40.68 -13.00
C GLU A 239 -16.44 -39.23 -13.44
N ARG A 240 -17.45 -38.55 -12.87
CA ARG A 240 -17.78 -37.17 -13.23
C ARG A 240 -16.70 -36.17 -12.77
N LYS A 241 -16.08 -36.40 -11.62
CA LYS A 241 -14.91 -35.63 -11.15
C LYS A 241 -13.73 -35.83 -12.09
N ALA A 242 -13.43 -37.05 -12.50
CA ALA A 242 -12.37 -37.34 -13.46
C ALA A 242 -12.63 -36.69 -14.82
N ALA A 243 -13.87 -36.78 -15.33
CA ALA A 243 -14.28 -36.14 -16.57
C ALA A 243 -14.18 -34.61 -16.49
N SER A 244 -14.70 -34.00 -15.42
CA SER A 244 -14.66 -32.54 -15.22
C SER A 244 -13.22 -32.04 -15.06
N THR A 245 -12.38 -32.77 -14.33
CA THR A 245 -10.95 -32.44 -14.17
C THR A 245 -10.20 -32.50 -15.51
N LYS A 246 -10.51 -33.51 -16.33
CA LYS A 246 -9.95 -33.65 -17.67
C LYS A 246 -10.35 -32.49 -18.58
N GLU A 247 -11.63 -32.09 -18.55
CA GLU A 247 -12.12 -30.98 -19.37
C GLU A 247 -11.57 -29.63 -18.89
N ILE A 248 -11.49 -29.39 -17.57
CA ILE A 248 -10.82 -28.21 -17.01
C ILE A 248 -9.35 -28.16 -17.45
N SER A 249 -8.65 -29.29 -17.43
CA SER A 249 -7.25 -29.37 -17.87
C SER A 249 -7.10 -29.06 -19.35
N ARG A 250 -8.04 -29.53 -20.19
CA ARG A 250 -8.11 -29.20 -21.61
C ARG A 250 -8.34 -27.71 -21.83
N MET A 251 -9.33 -27.11 -21.14
CA MET A 251 -9.62 -25.67 -21.26
C MET A 251 -8.44 -24.83 -20.78
N ASN A 252 -7.74 -25.22 -19.72
CA ASN A 252 -6.52 -24.56 -19.27
C ASN A 252 -5.44 -24.60 -20.35
N ALA A 253 -5.23 -25.75 -20.98
CA ALA A 253 -4.27 -25.87 -22.09
C ALA A 253 -4.67 -25.01 -23.31
N GLU A 254 -5.96 -24.91 -23.62
CA GLU A 254 -6.46 -24.02 -24.69
C GLU A 254 -6.24 -22.54 -24.34
N LEU A 255 -6.55 -22.12 -23.11
CA LEU A 255 -6.29 -20.75 -22.62
C LEU A 255 -4.80 -20.43 -22.57
N GLU A 256 -3.94 -21.38 -22.19
CA GLU A 256 -2.48 -21.24 -22.23
C GLU A 256 -1.95 -21.11 -23.67
N LYS A 257 -2.54 -21.84 -24.63
CA LYS A 257 -2.20 -21.70 -26.05
C LYS A 257 -2.60 -20.33 -26.60
N ILE A 258 -3.76 -19.81 -26.22
CA ILE A 258 -4.19 -18.45 -26.59
C ILE A 258 -3.26 -17.42 -25.95
N SER A 259 -2.97 -17.57 -24.65
CA SER A 259 -2.09 -16.67 -23.92
C SER A 259 -0.67 -16.65 -24.52
N SER A 260 -0.07 -17.81 -24.78
CA SER A 260 1.30 -17.88 -25.36
C SER A 260 1.42 -17.20 -26.73
N LYS A 261 0.35 -17.20 -27.53
CA LYS A 261 0.31 -16.52 -28.83
C LYS A 261 0.06 -15.02 -28.71
N TRP A 262 -0.91 -14.61 -27.88
CA TRP A 262 -1.48 -13.25 -27.92
C TRP A 262 -1.11 -12.36 -26.75
N TYR A 263 -0.59 -12.90 -25.63
CA TYR A 263 -0.38 -12.13 -24.40
C TYR A 263 0.55 -10.94 -24.59
N THR A 264 1.61 -11.08 -25.40
CA THR A 264 2.55 -10.00 -25.73
C THR A 264 1.85 -8.86 -26.49
N GLU A 265 1.06 -9.19 -27.50
CA GLU A 265 0.36 -8.19 -28.32
C GLU A 265 -0.79 -7.54 -27.55
N LEU A 266 -1.60 -8.31 -26.82
CA LEU A 266 -2.65 -7.81 -25.94
C LEU A 266 -2.09 -6.86 -24.88
N SER A 267 -0.95 -7.19 -24.27
CA SER A 267 -0.29 -6.32 -23.29
C SER A 267 0.20 -5.02 -23.92
N ALA A 268 0.74 -5.08 -25.15
CA ALA A 268 1.15 -3.88 -25.89
C ALA A 268 -0.05 -3.02 -26.30
N LEU A 269 -1.13 -3.62 -26.80
CA LEU A 269 -2.37 -2.94 -27.16
C LEU A 269 -3.04 -2.30 -25.96
N HIS A 270 -3.16 -3.02 -24.83
CA HIS A 270 -3.70 -2.49 -23.59
C HIS A 270 -2.93 -1.24 -23.14
N ARG A 271 -1.59 -1.29 -23.17
CA ARG A 271 -0.75 -0.14 -22.85
C ARG A 271 -0.97 1.05 -23.77
N ILE A 272 -0.96 0.84 -25.08
CA ILE A 272 -1.16 1.94 -26.06
C ILE A 272 -2.56 2.54 -25.94
N LEU A 273 -3.59 1.70 -25.79
CA LEU A 273 -4.96 2.16 -25.63
C LEU A 273 -5.13 2.94 -24.32
N GLY A 274 -4.46 2.52 -23.23
CA GLY A 274 -4.41 3.27 -21.98
C GLY A 274 -3.78 4.65 -22.15
N GLU A 275 -2.59 4.72 -22.77
CA GLU A 275 -1.89 5.97 -23.09
C GLU A 275 -2.76 6.90 -23.97
N ARG A 276 -3.40 6.36 -25.02
CA ARG A 276 -4.29 7.11 -25.91
C ARG A 276 -5.57 7.55 -25.20
N THR A 277 -6.11 6.75 -24.30
CA THR A 277 -7.28 7.14 -23.49
C THR A 277 -6.92 8.32 -22.59
N GLU A 278 -5.74 8.29 -21.95
CA GLU A 278 -5.28 9.39 -21.10
C GLU A 278 -5.02 10.66 -21.92
N GLU A 279 -4.34 10.55 -23.07
CA GLU A 279 -4.13 11.64 -24.02
C GLU A 279 -5.46 12.25 -24.48
N LEU A 280 -6.43 11.42 -24.87
CA LEU A 280 -7.71 11.91 -25.37
C LEU A 280 -8.63 12.44 -24.25
N SER A 281 -8.50 11.91 -23.02
CA SER A 281 -9.23 12.39 -21.85
C SER A 281 -8.93 13.86 -21.53
N ILE A 282 -7.79 14.37 -21.99
CA ILE A 282 -7.43 15.77 -21.83
C ILE A 282 -8.32 16.69 -22.65
N PHE A 283 -8.77 16.27 -23.83
CA PHE A 283 -9.73 17.07 -24.60
C PHE A 283 -11.01 17.31 -23.80
N ALA A 284 -11.46 16.33 -23.00
CA ALA A 284 -12.62 16.50 -22.14
C ALA A 284 -12.41 17.54 -21.02
N LYS A 285 -11.15 17.89 -20.70
CA LYS A 285 -10.77 18.93 -19.73
C LYS A 285 -10.56 20.30 -20.38
N ILE A 286 -10.55 20.38 -21.70
CA ILE A 286 -10.37 21.65 -22.44
C ILE A 286 -11.73 22.31 -22.64
N GLY A 287 -11.80 23.59 -22.29
CA GLY A 287 -12.95 24.42 -22.58
C GLY A 287 -12.83 25.02 -23.98
N GLN A 288 -13.94 25.11 -24.71
CA GLN A 288 -13.99 25.76 -26.02
C GLN A 288 -15.09 26.81 -26.10
N THR A 289 -14.83 27.84 -26.90
CA THR A 289 -15.84 28.75 -27.47
C THR A 289 -16.06 28.37 -28.93
N GLU A 290 -16.75 29.21 -29.71
CA GLU A 290 -16.91 28.99 -31.15
C GLU A 290 -15.58 29.01 -31.93
N TYR A 291 -14.62 29.84 -31.53
CA TYR A 291 -13.37 30.07 -32.28
C TYR A 291 -12.09 29.84 -31.47
N THR A 292 -12.18 29.80 -30.15
CA THR A 292 -11.01 29.70 -29.25
C THR A 292 -11.08 28.47 -28.36
N PHE A 293 -9.92 27.95 -28.00
CA PHE A 293 -9.78 26.95 -26.93
C PHE A 293 -9.19 27.63 -25.69
N VAL A 294 -9.49 27.05 -24.53
CA VAL A 294 -8.97 27.45 -23.22
C VAL A 294 -8.52 26.20 -22.49
N LEU A 295 -7.23 26.18 -22.14
CA LEU A 295 -6.61 25.14 -21.33
C LEU A 295 -6.20 25.76 -20.00
N ALA A 296 -6.63 25.16 -18.89
CA ALA A 296 -6.23 25.56 -17.55
C ALA A 296 -5.35 24.46 -16.93
N GLY A 297 -4.35 24.86 -16.15
CA GLY A 297 -3.47 23.89 -15.50
C GLY A 297 -2.41 24.50 -14.61
N TRP A 298 -1.67 23.63 -13.93
CA TRP A 298 -0.57 24.02 -13.05
C TRP A 298 0.78 23.79 -13.72
N ILE A 299 1.70 24.72 -13.53
CA ILE A 299 3.09 24.64 -13.99
C ILE A 299 4.04 25.03 -12.86
N PRO A 300 5.20 24.36 -12.70
CA PRO A 300 6.23 24.83 -11.77
C PRO A 300 6.74 26.21 -12.20
N LYS A 301 6.87 27.15 -11.25
CA LYS A 301 7.31 28.53 -11.54
C LYS A 301 8.62 28.61 -12.33
N LYS A 302 9.54 27.66 -12.08
CA LYS A 302 10.82 27.55 -12.80
C LYS A 302 10.66 27.27 -14.30
N SER A 303 9.62 26.54 -14.70
CA SER A 303 9.38 26.12 -16.09
C SER A 303 8.47 27.08 -16.85
N LEU A 304 7.76 27.97 -16.14
CA LEU A 304 6.81 28.91 -16.74
C LEU A 304 7.43 29.77 -17.86
N LYS A 305 8.61 30.32 -17.62
CA LYS A 305 9.28 31.19 -18.59
C LYS A 305 9.61 30.43 -19.88
N GLU A 306 10.23 29.26 -19.75
CA GLU A 306 10.60 28.42 -20.88
C GLU A 306 9.38 27.98 -21.71
N THR A 307 8.30 27.55 -21.05
CA THR A 307 7.07 27.13 -21.75
C THR A 307 6.38 28.31 -22.43
N ARG A 308 6.35 29.48 -21.79
CA ARG A 308 5.76 30.71 -22.36
C ARG A 308 6.54 31.16 -23.62
N ASP A 309 7.86 31.17 -23.54
CA ASP A 309 8.72 31.57 -24.66
C ASP A 309 8.57 30.59 -25.83
N ALA A 310 8.56 29.28 -25.56
CA ALA A 310 8.35 28.25 -26.58
C ALA A 310 6.99 28.37 -27.31
N LEU A 311 5.90 28.65 -26.56
CA LEU A 311 4.58 28.89 -27.15
C LEU A 311 4.56 30.17 -27.98
N LYS A 312 5.21 31.24 -27.51
CA LYS A 312 5.28 32.52 -28.23
C LYS A 312 6.04 32.37 -29.55
N ASP A 313 7.18 31.69 -29.53
CA ASP A 313 8.06 31.50 -30.69
C ASP A 313 7.40 30.61 -31.76
N THR A 314 6.69 29.56 -31.34
CA THR A 314 6.04 28.61 -32.26
C THR A 314 4.79 29.19 -32.91
N PHE A 315 3.98 29.95 -32.17
CA PHE A 315 2.66 30.42 -32.63
C PHE A 315 2.63 31.90 -33.02
N GLY A 316 3.75 32.61 -32.97
CA GLY A 316 3.86 34.02 -33.33
C GLY A 316 3.00 34.93 -32.45
N GLY A 317 2.80 34.56 -31.17
CA GLY A 317 1.96 35.31 -30.23
C GLY A 317 0.44 35.12 -30.36
N ARG A 318 -0.03 34.25 -31.27
CA ARG A 318 -1.47 33.90 -31.40
C ARG A 318 -2.00 33.10 -30.20
N VAL A 319 -1.10 32.45 -29.46
CA VAL A 319 -1.40 31.69 -28.24
C VAL A 319 -0.84 32.46 -27.05
N ILE A 320 -1.69 32.75 -26.07
CA ILE A 320 -1.37 33.58 -24.91
C ILE A 320 -1.38 32.70 -23.65
N VAL A 321 -0.39 32.88 -22.79
CA VAL A 321 -0.28 32.21 -21.49
C VAL A 321 -0.49 33.23 -20.37
N ASN A 322 -1.68 33.21 -19.79
CA ASN A 322 -2.06 34.04 -18.65
C ASN A 322 -1.68 33.33 -17.34
N GLU A 323 -1.12 34.08 -16.40
CA GLU A 323 -0.96 33.62 -15.02
C GLU A 323 -2.20 34.04 -14.24
N LEU A 324 -2.88 33.08 -13.62
CA LEU A 324 -4.07 33.36 -12.83
C LEU A 324 -3.65 33.74 -11.41
N VAL A 325 -4.15 34.88 -10.95
CA VAL A 325 -4.02 35.29 -9.55
C VAL A 325 -5.12 34.57 -8.78
N LEU A 326 -4.71 33.60 -7.96
CA LEU A 326 -5.63 32.76 -7.21
C LEU A 326 -5.81 33.24 -5.77
N SER A 327 -7.00 32.96 -5.23
CA SER A 327 -7.25 33.07 -3.80
C SER A 327 -6.40 32.05 -3.01
N PRO A 328 -6.13 32.31 -1.71
CA PRO A 328 -5.40 31.36 -0.86
C PRO A 328 -6.04 29.97 -0.76
N ASP A 329 -7.36 29.88 -0.92
CA ASP A 329 -8.11 28.62 -0.86
C ASP A 329 -7.97 27.80 -2.15
N GLU A 330 -7.93 28.46 -3.31
CA GLU A 330 -7.65 27.80 -4.59
C GLU A 330 -6.19 27.34 -4.68
N MET A 331 -5.26 28.10 -4.09
CA MET A 331 -3.86 27.69 -3.95
C MET A 331 -3.69 26.45 -3.07
N ALA A 332 -4.60 26.18 -2.14
CA ALA A 332 -4.57 24.96 -1.33
C ALA A 332 -4.81 23.69 -2.17
N GLN A 333 -5.44 23.82 -3.34
CA GLN A 333 -5.67 22.72 -4.27
C GLN A 333 -4.50 22.50 -5.23
N ALA A 334 -3.47 23.37 -5.17
CA ALA A 334 -2.32 23.26 -6.05
C ALA A 334 -1.63 21.90 -5.86
N PRO A 335 -1.23 21.25 -6.96
CA PRO A 335 -0.54 19.99 -6.88
C PRO A 335 0.87 20.16 -6.31
N THR A 336 1.40 19.08 -5.77
CA THR A 336 2.69 19.00 -5.09
C THR A 336 3.72 18.42 -6.04
N PHE A 337 4.77 19.19 -6.31
CA PHE A 337 5.91 18.75 -7.12
C PHE A 337 7.19 18.74 -6.27
N TYR A 338 7.68 17.54 -6.00
CA TYR A 338 8.96 17.32 -5.35
C TYR A 338 10.10 17.41 -6.36
N ASP A 339 11.08 18.24 -6.05
CA ASP A 339 12.32 18.38 -6.83
C ASP A 339 13.51 18.23 -5.88
N ASN A 340 13.71 17.01 -5.41
CA ASN A 340 14.71 16.66 -4.40
C ASN A 340 16.04 16.20 -5.05
N PRO A 341 17.19 16.50 -4.41
CA PRO A 341 18.48 15.99 -4.86
C PRO A 341 18.55 14.46 -4.76
N SER A 342 19.49 13.83 -5.48
CA SER A 342 19.56 12.37 -5.64
C SER A 342 19.62 11.59 -4.32
N PHE A 343 20.26 12.13 -3.28
CA PHE A 343 20.34 11.48 -1.96
C PHE A 343 19.02 11.54 -1.15
N VAL A 344 18.14 12.50 -1.43
CA VAL A 344 16.83 12.66 -0.76
C VAL A 344 15.72 11.92 -1.51
N LYS A 345 15.86 11.72 -2.84
CA LYS A 345 14.86 11.03 -3.68
C LYS A 345 14.35 9.69 -3.12
N PRO A 346 15.19 8.81 -2.53
CA PRO A 346 14.71 7.56 -1.94
C PRO A 346 13.70 7.76 -0.79
N PHE A 347 13.84 8.83 -0.02
CA PHE A 347 12.96 9.15 1.12
C PHE A 347 11.66 9.81 0.67
N GLU A 348 11.68 10.52 -0.46
CA GLU A 348 10.46 11.03 -1.09
C GLU A 348 9.45 9.92 -1.42
N PHE A 349 9.95 8.74 -1.84
CA PHE A 349 9.10 7.57 -2.06
C PHE A 349 8.32 7.17 -0.80
N LEU A 350 8.96 7.22 0.38
CA LEU A 350 8.30 6.90 1.65
C LEU A 350 7.15 7.88 1.95
N MET A 351 7.37 9.17 1.70
CA MET A 351 6.33 10.20 1.88
C MET A 351 5.16 10.02 0.91
N ARG A 352 5.43 9.64 -0.34
CA ARG A 352 4.38 9.37 -1.34
C ARG A 352 3.46 8.21 -0.94
N VAL A 353 3.97 7.21 -0.22
CA VAL A 353 3.18 6.06 0.24
C VAL A 353 2.25 6.43 1.40
N VAL A 354 2.69 7.31 2.30
CA VAL A 354 1.91 7.72 3.48
C VAL A 354 0.82 8.70 3.07
N SER A 355 1.24 9.87 2.61
CA SER A 355 0.38 10.93 2.12
C SER A 355 1.28 12.02 1.57
N PRO A 356 1.08 12.53 0.34
CA PRO A 356 1.90 13.61 -0.20
C PRO A 356 1.66 14.94 0.53
N ALA A 357 2.71 15.76 0.60
CA ALA A 357 2.71 17.07 1.25
C ALA A 357 1.73 18.00 0.54
N LYS A 358 1.16 18.97 1.25
CA LYS A 358 0.51 20.11 0.58
C LYS A 358 1.56 21.01 -0.06
N SER A 359 1.19 21.71 -1.12
CA SER A 359 2.09 22.59 -1.88
C SER A 359 2.71 23.73 -1.05
N THR A 360 2.08 24.08 0.07
CA THR A 360 2.51 25.15 0.98
C THR A 360 3.27 24.65 2.20
N GLU A 361 3.31 23.33 2.42
CA GLU A 361 3.97 22.73 3.57
C GLU A 361 5.47 22.61 3.35
N PHE A 362 6.20 22.39 4.44
CA PHE A 362 7.61 22.01 4.36
C PHE A 362 7.73 20.54 3.95
N ASP A 363 8.66 20.22 3.05
CA ASP A 363 8.95 18.85 2.64
C ASP A 363 9.69 18.11 3.77
N PRO A 364 9.13 17.05 4.38
CA PRO A 364 9.82 16.29 5.43
C PRO A 364 10.96 15.41 4.89
N SER A 365 10.99 15.11 3.59
CA SER A 365 11.93 14.16 2.97
C SER A 365 13.41 14.47 3.24
N PRO A 366 13.89 15.74 3.16
CA PRO A 366 15.28 16.07 3.46
C PRO A 366 15.66 15.81 4.92
N VAL A 367 14.74 16.04 5.86
CA VAL A 367 14.98 15.80 7.29
C VAL A 367 15.01 14.28 7.54
N MET A 368 14.07 13.57 6.96
CA MET A 368 14.03 12.11 6.99
C MET A 368 15.31 11.48 6.40
N ALA A 369 15.86 12.04 5.33
CA ALA A 369 17.10 11.59 4.71
C ALA A 369 18.32 11.67 5.64
N ILE A 370 18.26 12.52 6.67
CA ILE A 370 19.31 12.67 7.67
C ILE A 370 19.03 11.77 8.88
N PHE A 371 17.88 11.91 9.51
CA PHE A 371 17.61 11.26 10.81
C PHE A 371 17.22 9.78 10.67
N LEU A 372 16.53 9.37 9.61
CA LEU A 372 16.11 7.97 9.47
C LEU A 372 17.32 7.02 9.36
N PRO A 373 18.33 7.29 8.52
CA PRO A 373 19.53 6.45 8.48
C PRO A 373 20.29 6.42 9.81
N ILE A 374 20.33 7.55 10.51
CA ILE A 374 20.99 7.65 11.83
C ILE A 374 20.26 6.80 12.87
N PHE A 375 18.93 6.91 12.98
CA PHE A 375 18.15 6.12 13.94
C PHE A 375 18.24 4.62 13.64
N PHE A 376 18.16 4.25 12.36
CA PHE A 376 18.38 2.88 11.93
C PHE A 376 19.78 2.39 12.36
N GLY A 377 20.81 3.20 12.12
CA GLY A 377 22.19 2.89 12.47
C GLY A 377 22.41 2.72 13.97
N ILE A 378 21.84 3.59 14.81
CA ILE A 378 21.92 3.50 16.28
C ILE A 378 21.23 2.23 16.80
N MET A 379 20.06 1.90 16.24
CA MET A 379 19.30 0.71 16.63
C MET A 379 19.97 -0.59 16.20
N VAL A 380 20.53 -0.69 14.99
CA VAL A 380 21.27 -1.89 14.58
C VAL A 380 22.62 -1.93 15.30
N GLY A 381 23.45 -0.90 15.07
CA GLY A 381 24.75 -0.70 15.71
C GLY A 381 25.64 -1.94 15.78
N ASP A 382 25.65 -2.76 14.74
CA ASP A 382 26.53 -3.93 14.62
C ASP A 382 27.19 -3.87 13.24
N MET A 383 28.52 -3.90 13.22
CA MET A 383 29.28 -3.77 11.98
C MET A 383 29.10 -4.98 11.06
N GLY A 384 29.00 -6.19 11.62
CA GLY A 384 28.80 -7.42 10.86
C GLY A 384 27.44 -7.42 10.17
N TYR A 385 26.37 -7.15 10.93
CA TYR A 385 25.03 -7.06 10.34
C TYR A 385 24.91 -5.91 9.35
N GLY A 386 25.50 -4.75 9.64
CA GLY A 386 25.53 -3.62 8.72
C GLY A 386 26.15 -3.98 7.36
N LEU A 387 27.31 -4.66 7.34
CA LEU A 387 27.95 -5.11 6.10
C LEU A 387 27.10 -6.13 5.34
N ILE A 388 26.47 -7.08 6.04
CA ILE A 388 25.57 -8.07 5.41
C ILE A 388 24.34 -7.38 4.80
N ILE A 389 23.76 -6.39 5.47
CA ILE A 389 22.63 -5.62 4.95
C ILE A 389 23.03 -4.82 3.70
N ILE A 390 24.22 -4.19 3.69
CA ILE A 390 24.74 -3.49 2.51
C ILE A 390 24.88 -4.46 1.33
N ALA A 391 25.46 -5.64 1.57
CA ALA A 391 25.62 -6.67 0.53
C ALA A 391 24.26 -7.13 0.00
N PHE A 392 23.33 -7.47 0.89
CA PHE A 392 21.96 -7.87 0.53
C PHE A 392 21.24 -6.79 -0.30
N ALA A 393 21.25 -5.54 0.17
CA ALA A 393 20.56 -4.45 -0.51
C ALA A 393 21.19 -4.13 -1.88
N SER A 394 22.52 -4.25 -2.00
CA SER A 394 23.23 -4.07 -3.26
C SER A 394 22.91 -5.18 -4.27
N ILE A 395 22.86 -6.44 -3.83
CA ILE A 395 22.47 -7.59 -4.66
C ILE A 395 21.02 -7.44 -5.13
N MET A 396 20.10 -7.06 -4.24
CA MET A 396 18.70 -6.84 -4.58
C MET A 396 18.51 -5.70 -5.57
N LYS A 397 19.24 -4.59 -5.39
CA LYS A 397 19.22 -3.47 -6.32
C LYS A 397 19.74 -3.86 -7.71
N TRP A 398 20.79 -4.66 -7.78
CA TRP A 398 21.32 -5.17 -9.05
C TRP A 398 20.34 -6.13 -9.74
N LYS A 399 19.80 -7.10 -8.99
CA LYS A 399 18.89 -8.14 -9.52
C LYS A 399 17.55 -7.59 -10.01
N PHE A 400 17.03 -6.54 -9.36
CA PHE A 400 15.73 -5.95 -9.67
C PHE A 400 15.85 -4.49 -10.15
N SER A 401 16.71 -4.28 -11.15
CA SER A 401 16.94 -2.97 -11.77
C SER A 401 15.71 -2.45 -12.53
N ASP A 402 14.73 -3.31 -12.79
CA ASP A 402 13.44 -3.01 -13.40
C ASP A 402 12.44 -2.35 -12.45
N ARG A 403 12.62 -2.42 -11.12
CA ARG A 403 11.62 -1.92 -10.15
C ARG A 403 12.08 -0.66 -9.41
N ASP A 404 11.55 0.49 -9.80
CA ASP A 404 11.97 1.79 -9.26
C ASP A 404 11.73 1.91 -7.74
N TRP A 405 10.57 1.45 -7.26
CA TRP A 405 10.24 1.47 -5.82
C TRP A 405 11.23 0.64 -4.98
N LEU A 406 11.67 -0.51 -5.52
CA LEU A 406 12.59 -1.40 -4.82
C LEU A 406 13.99 -0.78 -4.79
N GLN A 407 14.41 -0.11 -5.86
CA GLN A 407 15.67 0.63 -5.85
C GLN A 407 15.67 1.75 -4.80
N HIS A 408 14.57 2.50 -4.67
CA HIS A 408 14.44 3.51 -3.63
C HIS A 408 14.53 2.89 -2.23
N LEU A 409 13.80 1.81 -1.96
CA LEU A 409 13.85 1.13 -0.66
C LEU A 409 15.24 0.58 -0.34
N MET A 410 15.91 -0.05 -1.31
CA MET A 410 17.28 -0.58 -1.12
C MET A 410 18.29 0.55 -0.88
N ASN A 411 18.15 1.70 -1.53
CA ASN A 411 19.00 2.86 -1.26
C ASN A 411 18.83 3.37 0.18
N VAL A 412 17.59 3.39 0.70
CA VAL A 412 17.34 3.76 2.11
C VAL A 412 18.02 2.77 3.06
N LEU A 413 17.91 1.46 2.80
CA LEU A 413 18.58 0.44 3.60
C LEU A 413 20.10 0.55 3.55
N ILE A 414 20.70 0.81 2.37
CA ILE A 414 22.15 1.00 2.24
C ILE A 414 22.60 2.21 3.07
N LEU A 415 21.90 3.35 2.97
CA LEU A 415 22.22 4.54 3.75
C LEU A 415 22.14 4.27 5.26
N GLY A 416 21.09 3.57 5.71
CA GLY A 416 20.96 3.18 7.12
C GLY A 416 22.06 2.21 7.56
N ALA A 417 22.39 1.22 6.73
CA ALA A 417 23.39 0.21 7.06
C ALA A 417 24.82 0.78 7.09
N ILE A 418 25.12 1.83 6.32
CA ILE A 418 26.38 2.59 6.46
C ILE A 418 26.49 3.19 7.86
N TRP A 419 25.40 3.78 8.38
CA TRP A 419 25.37 4.26 9.76
C TRP A 419 25.44 3.13 10.78
N ALA A 420 24.82 1.97 10.50
CA ALA A 420 24.94 0.79 11.36
C ALA A 420 26.38 0.29 11.47
N VAL A 421 27.14 0.31 10.38
CA VAL A 421 28.58 0.01 10.37
C VAL A 421 29.36 1.01 11.22
N PHE A 422 29.07 2.31 11.06
CA PHE A 422 29.71 3.36 11.87
C PHE A 422 29.43 3.20 13.37
N PHE A 423 28.17 3.00 13.75
CA PHE A 423 27.79 2.81 15.15
C PHE A 423 28.26 1.46 15.70
N GLY A 424 28.30 0.39 14.90
CA GLY A 424 28.89 -0.88 15.29
C GLY A 424 30.39 -0.78 15.56
N TRP A 425 31.12 -0.02 14.75
CA TRP A 425 32.52 0.32 15.04
C TRP A 425 32.67 1.16 16.32
N LEU A 426 31.76 2.10 16.57
CA LEU A 426 31.76 2.92 17.79
C LEU A 426 31.49 2.07 19.05
N TYR A 427 30.53 1.14 18.97
CA TYR A 427 30.15 0.25 20.07
C TYR A 427 31.13 -0.92 20.26
N GLY A 428 31.95 -1.23 19.25
CA GLY A 428 32.86 -2.35 19.26
C GLY A 428 32.20 -3.69 18.91
N GLU A 429 31.09 -3.67 18.19
CA GLU A 429 30.24 -4.84 17.97
C GLU A 429 30.33 -5.38 16.54
N ILE A 430 30.66 -6.66 16.43
CA ILE A 430 30.66 -7.43 15.18
C ILE A 430 29.95 -8.76 15.47
N ILE A 431 28.77 -8.97 14.88
CA ILE A 431 27.97 -10.18 15.11
C ILE A 431 27.84 -10.42 16.63
N GLY A 432 27.43 -9.37 17.35
CA GLY A 432 27.50 -9.29 18.80
C GLY A 432 28.93 -9.05 19.31
N ASN A 433 29.37 -9.90 20.25
CA ASN A 433 30.67 -9.79 20.92
C ASN A 433 31.79 -10.59 20.24
N LEU A 434 31.58 -11.12 19.03
CA LEU A 434 32.58 -11.92 18.33
C LEU A 434 33.84 -11.09 18.02
N GLY A 435 33.65 -9.83 17.61
CA GLY A 435 34.76 -8.90 17.32
C GLY A 435 35.65 -8.62 18.53
N GLU A 436 35.06 -8.50 19.72
CA GLU A 436 35.77 -8.31 20.98
C GLU A 436 36.50 -9.60 21.41
N HIS A 437 35.85 -10.76 21.31
CA HIS A 437 36.46 -12.05 21.64
C HIS A 437 37.67 -12.39 20.76
N MET A 438 37.65 -11.97 19.49
CA MET A 438 38.75 -12.15 18.55
C MET A 438 39.81 -11.03 18.63
N GLY A 439 39.60 -10.00 19.46
CA GLY A 439 40.51 -8.86 19.62
C GLY A 439 40.57 -7.93 18.41
N TRP A 440 39.55 -7.94 17.53
CA TRP A 440 39.53 -7.13 16.31
C TRP A 440 39.09 -5.69 16.56
N ILE A 441 38.13 -5.49 17.46
CA ILE A 441 37.60 -4.17 17.82
C ILE A 441 37.28 -4.16 19.31
N GLU A 442 37.60 -3.05 19.96
CA GLU A 442 37.22 -2.76 21.35
C GLU A 442 36.26 -1.56 21.40
N PRO A 443 35.27 -1.55 22.32
CA PRO A 443 34.37 -0.41 22.52
C PRO A 443 35.16 0.88 22.77
N LYS A 444 34.85 1.94 22.02
CA LYS A 444 35.58 3.20 22.17
C LYS A 444 35.11 3.95 23.41
N THR A 445 36.06 4.47 24.19
CA THR A 445 35.78 5.43 25.26
C THR A 445 35.73 6.83 24.69
N LEU A 446 34.55 7.43 24.64
CA LEU A 446 34.36 8.80 24.16
C LEU A 446 33.55 9.57 25.21
N PHE A 447 34.02 10.76 25.59
CA PHE A 447 33.45 11.57 26.69
C PHE A 447 33.47 10.90 28.08
N GLY A 448 34.47 10.04 28.34
CA GLY A 448 34.60 9.36 29.64
C GLY A 448 33.62 8.21 29.87
N VAL A 449 32.83 7.84 28.86
CA VAL A 449 31.93 6.67 28.88
C VAL A 449 32.47 5.63 27.89
N THR A 450 32.60 4.37 28.33
CA THR A 450 32.78 3.22 27.44
C THR A 450 31.49 3.02 26.66
N TRP A 451 31.54 3.11 25.33
CA TRP A 451 30.36 2.95 24.47
C TRP A 451 29.95 1.48 24.29
N ASN A 452 29.96 0.70 25.38
CA ASN A 452 29.36 -0.63 25.41
C ASN A 452 27.87 -0.48 25.77
N ARG A 453 26.98 -0.84 24.84
CA ARG A 453 25.53 -0.66 25.01
C ARG A 453 24.95 -1.42 26.21
N LEU A 454 25.60 -2.49 26.64
CA LEU A 454 25.15 -3.35 27.75
C LEU A 454 25.56 -2.79 29.12
N GLU A 455 26.72 -2.16 29.19
CA GLU A 455 27.21 -1.52 30.43
C GLU A 455 26.55 -0.15 30.63
N ALA A 456 26.31 0.57 29.53
CA ALA A 456 25.82 1.95 29.53
C ALA A 456 24.33 2.08 29.17
N ILE A 457 23.46 1.19 29.68
CA ILE A 457 22.01 1.21 29.40
C ILE A 457 21.36 2.56 29.76
N VAL A 458 21.63 3.08 30.96
CA VAL A 458 21.04 4.35 31.43
C VAL A 458 21.54 5.55 30.62
N PRO A 459 22.87 5.73 30.38
CA PRO A 459 23.35 6.74 29.44
C PRO A 459 22.73 6.65 28.04
N PHE A 460 22.54 5.43 27.52
CA PHE A 460 21.94 5.22 26.20
C PHE A 460 20.44 5.58 26.16
N LEU A 461 19.72 5.33 27.26
CA LEU A 461 18.34 5.80 27.44
C LEU A 461 18.27 7.33 27.46
N ILE A 462 19.15 7.99 28.23
CA ILE A 462 19.22 9.45 28.31
C ILE A 462 19.54 10.03 26.92
N LEU A 463 20.51 9.45 26.20
CA LEU A 463 20.84 9.85 24.83
C LEU A 463 19.63 9.71 23.89
N SER A 464 18.90 8.59 23.97
CA SER A 464 17.72 8.34 23.15
C SER A 464 16.62 9.37 23.41
N ILE A 465 16.36 9.68 24.69
CA ILE A 465 15.39 10.71 25.08
C ILE A 465 15.86 12.10 24.63
N ALA A 466 17.16 12.40 24.72
CA ALA A 466 17.73 13.67 24.27
C ALA A 466 17.60 13.85 22.75
N ILE A 467 17.90 12.80 21.96
CA ILE A 467 17.65 12.77 20.52
C ILE A 467 16.17 13.02 20.23
N GLY A 468 15.27 12.37 20.98
CA GLY A 468 13.82 12.57 20.84
C GLY A 468 13.37 13.99 21.14
N ALA A 469 13.85 14.58 22.23
CA ALA A 469 13.55 15.96 22.59
C ALA A 469 14.04 16.93 21.50
N PHE A 470 15.27 16.74 21.01
CA PHE A 470 15.82 17.55 19.93
C PHE A 470 15.01 17.42 18.63
N HIS A 471 14.69 16.19 18.22
CA HIS A 471 13.94 15.94 16.99
C HIS A 471 12.51 16.51 17.08
N VAL A 472 11.82 16.35 18.21
CA VAL A 472 10.49 16.93 18.43
C VAL A 472 10.53 18.46 18.44
N ILE A 473 11.53 19.08 19.08
CA ILE A 473 11.72 20.55 19.03
C ILE A 473 11.93 21.00 17.59
N LEU A 474 12.75 20.29 16.81
CA LEU A 474 12.96 20.59 15.39
C LEU A 474 11.63 20.54 14.62
N GLY A 475 10.78 19.54 14.89
CA GLY A 475 9.46 19.42 14.28
C GLY A 475 8.53 20.60 14.63
N LEU A 476 8.54 21.04 15.89
CA LEU A 476 7.79 22.22 16.33
C LEU A 476 8.30 23.51 15.66
N VAL A 477 9.62 23.65 15.49
CA VAL A 477 10.23 24.79 14.76
C VAL A 477 9.80 24.80 13.30
N LEU A 478 9.84 23.66 12.60
CA LEU A 478 9.31 23.56 11.24
C LEU A 478 7.81 23.87 11.20
N GLY A 479 7.09 23.52 12.25
CA GLY A 479 5.70 23.86 12.43
C GLY A 479 5.44 25.37 12.50
N ILE A 480 6.33 26.12 13.16
CA ILE A 480 6.29 27.58 13.20
C ILE A 480 6.61 28.16 11.82
N VAL A 481 7.59 27.61 11.12
CA VAL A 481 7.96 28.01 9.74
C VAL A 481 6.79 27.81 8.77
N ASN A 482 6.09 26.68 8.88
CA ASN A 482 4.90 26.40 8.07
C ASN A 482 3.80 27.46 8.33
N SER A 483 3.47 27.73 9.60
CA SER A 483 2.49 28.77 9.95
C SER A 483 2.93 30.19 9.54
N TYR A 484 4.22 30.50 9.60
CA TYR A 484 4.74 31.77 9.09
C TYR A 484 4.60 31.89 7.57
N THR A 485 4.78 30.78 6.85
CA THR A 485 4.58 30.71 5.40
C THR A 485 3.10 30.93 5.05
N GLU A 486 2.17 30.37 5.83
CA GLU A 486 0.73 30.63 5.67
C GLU A 486 0.39 32.11 5.88
N MET A 487 0.96 32.74 6.91
CA MET A 487 0.78 34.17 7.18
C MET A 487 1.34 35.04 6.05
N SER A 488 2.52 34.68 5.52
CA SER A 488 3.16 35.39 4.40
C SER A 488 2.34 35.32 3.10
N CYS A 489 1.56 34.26 2.93
CA CYS A 489 0.61 34.08 1.84
C CYS A 489 -0.77 34.72 2.12
N MET A 490 -0.91 35.53 3.18
CA MET A 490 -2.15 36.15 3.64
C MET A 490 -3.30 35.15 3.88
N ARG A 491 -2.97 33.89 4.24
CA ARG A 491 -3.96 32.82 4.49
C ARG A 491 -4.20 32.66 5.98
N HIS A 492 -5.47 32.64 6.40
CA HIS A 492 -5.90 32.38 7.78
C HIS A 492 -4.96 32.99 8.84
N VAL A 493 -4.63 34.28 8.70
CA VAL A 493 -3.58 34.95 9.50
C VAL A 493 -3.80 34.78 11.00
N ASP A 494 -5.05 34.83 11.45
CA ASP A 494 -5.39 34.64 12.86
C ASP A 494 -5.18 33.20 13.33
N LYS A 495 -5.42 32.20 12.47
CA LYS A 495 -5.13 30.79 12.74
C LYS A 495 -3.62 30.54 12.78
N ALA A 496 -2.87 31.14 11.85
CA ALA A 496 -1.42 31.03 11.81
C ALA A 496 -0.75 31.62 13.07
N LYS A 497 -1.18 32.81 13.51
CA LYS A 497 -0.69 33.42 14.77
C LYS A 497 -0.97 32.54 15.99
N LYS A 498 -2.15 31.93 16.06
CA LYS A 498 -2.54 30.99 17.11
C LYS A 498 -1.64 29.73 17.13
N HIS A 499 -1.39 29.12 15.96
CA HIS A 499 -0.49 27.96 15.87
C HIS A 499 0.96 28.29 16.23
N ILE A 500 1.45 29.48 15.87
CA ILE A 500 2.80 29.93 16.28
C ILE A 500 2.87 30.04 17.80
N CYS A 501 1.86 30.64 18.42
CA CYS A 501 1.74 30.81 19.88
C CYS A 501 1.73 29.45 20.59
N GLU A 502 0.90 28.53 20.10
CA GLU A 502 0.80 27.15 20.58
C GLU A 502 2.14 26.39 20.51
N LYS A 503 2.76 26.35 19.32
CA LYS A 503 4.02 25.61 19.10
C LYS A 503 5.19 26.22 19.87
N SER A 504 5.25 27.55 19.98
CA SER A 504 6.26 28.25 20.80
C SER A 504 6.08 27.91 22.28
N GLY A 505 4.83 27.87 22.76
CA GLY A 505 4.52 27.43 24.10
C GLY A 505 4.97 25.99 24.37
N MET A 506 4.75 25.07 23.44
CA MET A 506 5.22 23.68 23.57
C MET A 506 6.74 23.57 23.68
N ILE A 507 7.49 24.35 22.88
CA ILE A 507 8.95 24.39 22.99
C ILE A 507 9.38 24.85 24.39
N ILE A 508 8.73 25.89 24.93
CA ILE A 508 9.00 26.39 26.29
C ILE A 508 8.68 25.32 27.34
N VAL A 509 7.57 24.58 27.21
CA VAL A 509 7.24 23.46 28.12
C VAL A 509 8.31 22.38 28.07
N ILE A 510 8.76 21.97 26.88
CA ILE A 510 9.80 20.94 26.74
C ILE A 510 11.10 21.40 27.40
N ILE A 511 11.54 22.62 27.14
CA ILE A 511 12.75 23.18 27.76
C ILE A 511 12.59 23.25 29.29
N GLY A 512 11.44 23.73 29.77
CA GLY A 512 11.15 23.78 31.20
C GLY A 512 11.19 22.40 31.86
N LEU A 513 10.59 21.38 31.24
CA LEU A 513 10.61 20.01 31.73
C LEU A 513 12.03 19.41 31.75
N ILE A 514 12.83 19.66 30.71
CA ILE A 514 14.23 19.23 30.65
C ILE A 514 15.05 19.87 31.78
N LEU A 515 14.87 21.17 32.04
CA LEU A 515 15.58 21.86 33.12
C LEU A 515 15.20 21.34 34.50
N VAL A 516 13.91 21.05 34.73
CA VAL A 516 13.44 20.43 35.98
C VAL A 516 14.03 19.02 36.16
N MET A 517 13.98 18.19 35.12
CA MET A 517 14.53 16.83 35.18
C MET A 517 16.06 16.83 35.38
N ALA A 518 16.79 17.68 34.66
CA ALA A 518 18.24 17.83 34.84
C ALA A 518 18.58 18.34 36.25
N GLY A 519 17.81 19.30 36.77
CA GLY A 519 17.89 19.81 38.13
C GLY A 519 17.78 18.70 39.19
N LEU A 520 16.79 17.83 39.04
CA LEU A 520 16.50 16.72 39.97
C LEU A 520 17.54 15.60 39.89
N ILE A 521 17.92 15.19 38.67
CA ILE A 521 18.76 13.99 38.45
C ILE A 521 20.24 14.30 38.66
N MET A 522 20.71 15.47 38.22
CA MET A 522 22.14 15.82 38.24
C MET A 522 22.55 16.65 39.46
N ALA A 523 21.67 16.80 40.46
CA ALA A 523 21.88 17.62 41.66
C ALA A 523 22.37 19.06 41.34
N LEU A 524 21.84 19.64 40.26
CA LEU A 524 22.17 21.01 39.82
C LEU A 524 21.53 22.06 40.75
N PRO A 525 21.94 23.34 40.67
CA PRO A 525 21.44 24.40 41.56
C PRO A 525 19.91 24.48 41.57
N ALA A 526 19.31 24.69 42.75
CA ALA A 526 17.85 24.83 42.91
C ALA A 526 17.24 25.98 42.04
N ALA A 527 18.07 26.94 41.64
CA ALA A 527 17.73 27.99 40.66
C ALA A 527 17.26 27.42 39.30
N LEU A 528 17.80 26.26 38.88
CA LEU A 528 17.45 25.65 37.59
C LEU A 528 16.06 25.00 37.64
N ILE A 529 15.74 24.34 38.76
CA ILE A 529 14.42 23.72 38.99
C ILE A 529 13.34 24.81 39.05
N THR A 530 13.60 25.88 39.80
CA THR A 530 12.66 27.02 39.91
C THR A 530 12.47 27.72 38.56
N THR A 531 13.54 27.95 37.81
CA THR A 531 13.45 28.51 36.45
C THR A 531 12.64 27.60 35.51
N GLY A 532 12.90 26.29 35.51
CA GLY A 532 12.15 25.34 34.70
C GLY A 532 10.66 25.29 35.06
N ALA A 533 10.32 25.31 36.36
CA ALA A 533 8.93 25.36 36.81
C ALA A 533 8.22 26.65 36.37
N ILE A 534 8.90 27.79 36.45
CA ILE A 534 8.37 29.09 35.97
C ILE A 534 8.09 29.03 34.46
N LEU A 535 8.99 28.47 33.66
CA LEU A 535 8.80 28.33 32.21
C LEU A 535 7.57 27.48 31.86
N VAL A 536 7.36 26.37 32.57
CA VAL A 536 6.17 25.52 32.37
C VAL A 536 4.89 26.29 32.72
N ILE A 537 4.88 27.03 33.83
CA ILE A 537 3.72 27.84 34.25
C ILE A 537 3.41 28.93 33.21
N ILE A 538 4.43 29.62 32.69
CA ILE A 538 4.27 30.67 31.66
C ILE A 538 3.76 30.10 30.34
N ALA A 539 4.16 28.89 29.98
CA ALA A 539 3.78 28.28 28.71
C ALA A 539 2.32 27.81 28.67
N ILE A 540 1.70 27.46 29.80
CA ILE A 540 0.31 26.98 29.85
C ILE A 540 -0.69 28.01 29.28
N PRO A 541 -0.69 29.30 29.71
CA PRO A 541 -1.53 30.33 29.08
C PRO A 541 -1.25 30.51 27.59
N LEU A 542 0.01 30.44 27.17
CA LEU A 542 0.41 30.63 25.77
C LEU A 542 -0.17 29.54 24.86
N ILE A 543 -0.12 28.29 25.33
CA ILE A 543 -0.72 27.14 24.65
C ILE A 543 -2.24 27.24 24.64
N PHE A 544 -2.85 27.64 25.76
CA PHE A 544 -4.30 27.79 25.86
C PHE A 544 -4.86 28.87 24.92
N ILE A 545 -4.14 29.98 24.73
CA ILE A 545 -4.51 31.04 23.78
C ILE A 545 -4.39 30.57 22.32
N GLY A 546 -3.38 29.75 22.01
CA GLY A 546 -3.14 29.24 20.67
C GLY A 546 -4.08 28.09 20.28
N GLY A 547 -4.10 27.02 21.06
CA GLY A 547 -4.81 25.76 20.75
C GLY A 547 -6.10 25.52 21.54
N GLY A 548 -6.50 26.44 22.44
CA GLY A 548 -7.64 26.24 23.32
C GLY A 548 -7.45 25.06 24.28
N ALA A 549 -8.56 24.41 24.66
CA ALA A 549 -8.51 23.21 25.49
C ALA A 549 -7.78 22.03 24.80
N PHE A 550 -7.85 21.95 23.47
CA PHE A 550 -7.15 20.91 22.70
C PHE A 550 -5.62 21.07 22.77
N GLY A 551 -5.10 22.30 22.77
CA GLY A 551 -3.67 22.56 22.92
C GLY A 551 -3.07 22.00 24.22
N THR A 552 -3.84 21.95 25.31
CA THR A 552 -3.37 21.33 26.57
C THR A 552 -3.24 19.81 26.48
N PHE A 553 -4.09 19.13 25.71
CA PHE A 553 -3.94 17.69 25.45
C PHE A 553 -2.70 17.40 24.60
N GLU A 554 -2.34 18.33 23.71
CA GLU A 554 -1.16 18.18 22.86
C GLU A 554 0.16 18.25 23.65
N ILE A 555 0.18 18.87 24.85
CA ILE A 555 1.33 18.79 25.77
C ILE A 555 1.61 17.33 26.15
N MET A 556 0.58 16.61 26.59
CA MET A 556 0.70 15.21 26.98
C MET A 556 1.17 14.34 25.81
N SER A 557 0.57 14.56 24.62
CA SER A 557 1.00 13.89 23.40
C SER A 557 2.48 14.18 23.09
N THR A 558 2.93 15.42 23.22
CA THR A 558 4.31 15.81 22.93
C THR A 558 5.30 15.16 23.89
N VAL A 559 4.98 15.07 25.17
CA VAL A 559 5.79 14.32 26.15
C VAL A 559 5.84 12.83 25.81
N THR A 560 4.69 12.21 25.46
CA THR A 560 4.64 10.81 25.01
C THR A 560 5.44 10.58 23.73
N ASN A 561 5.46 11.54 22.80
CA ASN A 561 6.27 11.48 21.58
C ASN A 561 7.76 11.49 21.91
N ILE A 562 8.22 12.30 22.88
CA ILE A 562 9.62 12.30 23.33
C ILE A 562 9.97 10.97 24.00
N LEU A 563 9.14 10.49 24.93
CA LEU A 563 9.38 9.22 25.63
C LEU A 563 9.39 8.01 24.69
N SER A 564 8.68 8.10 23.55
CA SER A 564 8.67 7.07 22.53
C SER A 564 10.04 6.83 21.88
N TYR A 565 10.99 7.76 21.98
CA TYR A 565 12.37 7.56 21.50
C TYR A 565 13.16 6.58 22.36
N SER A 566 12.69 6.24 23.57
CA SER A 566 13.25 5.11 24.35
C SER A 566 13.26 3.79 23.57
N ARG A 567 12.41 3.66 22.52
CA ARG A 567 12.45 2.52 21.58
C ARG A 567 13.80 2.38 20.88
N ILE A 568 14.51 3.47 20.58
CA ILE A 568 15.86 3.43 19.99
C ILE A 568 16.77 2.59 20.87
N MET A 569 16.77 2.89 22.18
CA MET A 569 17.52 2.14 23.18
C MET A 569 17.03 0.69 23.29
N ALA A 570 15.72 0.48 23.41
CA ALA A 570 15.15 -0.85 23.68
C ALA A 570 15.45 -1.85 22.56
N ILE A 571 15.29 -1.43 21.30
CA ILE A 571 15.53 -2.27 20.12
C ILE A 571 17.02 -2.53 19.95
N GLY A 572 17.85 -1.50 20.16
CA GLY A 572 19.30 -1.65 20.11
C GLY A 572 19.81 -2.69 21.10
N ILE A 573 19.45 -2.56 22.37
CA ILE A 573 19.85 -3.50 23.41
C ILE A 573 19.31 -4.91 23.14
N ALA A 574 18.05 -5.04 22.72
CA ALA A 574 17.46 -6.35 22.42
C ALA A 574 18.23 -7.10 21.32
N SER A 575 18.68 -6.40 20.26
CA SER A 575 19.44 -7.02 19.18
C SER A 575 20.82 -7.50 19.64
N VAL A 576 21.52 -6.74 20.50
CA VAL A 576 22.81 -7.15 21.06
C VAL A 576 22.65 -8.36 21.97
N ILE A 577 21.65 -8.35 22.85
CA ILE A 577 21.37 -9.47 23.76
C ILE A 577 21.11 -10.73 22.95
N LEU A 578 20.31 -10.65 21.87
CA LEU A 578 20.03 -11.80 21.02
C LEU A 578 21.30 -12.31 20.31
N ALA A 579 22.15 -11.41 19.81
CA ALA A 579 23.43 -11.79 19.19
C ALA A 579 24.37 -12.49 20.18
N MET A 580 24.47 -11.99 21.41
CA MET A 580 25.27 -12.64 22.46
C MET A 580 24.72 -14.00 22.87
N VAL A 581 23.39 -14.13 22.97
CA VAL A 581 22.75 -15.42 23.26
C VAL A 581 23.05 -16.41 22.13
N ALA A 582 23.05 -15.97 20.87
CA ALA A 582 23.44 -16.80 19.74
C ALA A 582 24.89 -17.29 19.85
N ASN A 583 25.83 -16.39 20.16
CA ASN A 583 27.24 -16.74 20.37
C ASN A 583 27.44 -17.69 21.55
N LYS A 584 26.78 -17.41 22.68
CA LYS A 584 26.90 -18.20 23.91
C LYS A 584 26.31 -19.59 23.76
N LEU A 585 25.08 -19.70 23.22
CA LEU A 585 24.46 -21.00 22.97
C LEU A 585 25.22 -21.79 21.91
N GLY A 586 25.72 -21.13 20.86
CA GLY A 586 26.55 -21.78 19.85
C GLY A 586 27.85 -22.37 20.41
N GLY A 587 28.50 -21.66 21.34
CA GLY A 587 29.75 -22.08 21.96
C GLY A 587 29.61 -23.11 23.10
N MET A 588 28.44 -23.21 23.72
CA MET A 588 28.20 -24.12 24.87
C MET A 588 27.81 -25.55 24.46
N MET A 589 27.50 -25.81 23.19
CA MET A 589 27.06 -27.14 22.75
C MET A 589 28.24 -28.10 22.63
N GLU A 590 28.12 -29.29 23.25
CA GLU A 590 29.14 -30.36 23.18
C GLU A 590 29.38 -30.86 21.75
N VAL A 591 28.34 -30.81 20.90
CA VAL A 591 28.44 -31.14 19.48
C VAL A 591 28.59 -29.86 18.67
N ALA A 592 29.79 -29.62 18.15
CA ALA A 592 30.13 -28.42 17.38
C ALA A 592 29.16 -28.15 16.21
N LEU A 593 28.73 -29.20 15.50
CA LEU A 593 27.77 -29.06 14.38
C LEU A 593 26.42 -28.50 14.85
N VAL A 594 25.91 -28.98 15.98
CA VAL A 594 24.63 -28.52 16.54
C VAL A 594 24.75 -27.08 17.04
N GLY A 595 25.86 -26.74 17.69
CA GLY A 595 26.16 -25.37 18.12
C GLY A 595 26.19 -24.39 16.94
N VAL A 596 26.88 -24.73 15.86
CA VAL A 596 26.94 -23.90 14.64
C VAL A 596 25.55 -23.72 14.01
N ILE A 597 24.75 -24.77 13.91
CA ILE A 597 23.39 -24.68 13.34
C ILE A 597 22.52 -23.71 14.15
N ILE A 598 22.54 -23.82 15.48
CA ILE A 598 21.77 -22.96 16.39
C ILE A 598 22.26 -21.50 16.29
N ALA A 599 23.57 -21.27 16.29
CA ALA A 599 24.15 -19.94 16.15
C ALA A 599 23.73 -19.29 14.81
N VAL A 600 23.86 -20.02 13.70
CA VAL A 600 23.45 -19.55 12.37
C VAL A 600 21.96 -19.21 12.34
N LEU A 601 21.11 -20.05 12.93
CA LEU A 601 19.67 -19.80 13.01
C LEU A 601 19.36 -18.52 13.80
N LEU A 602 19.96 -18.35 14.98
CA LEU A 602 19.72 -17.18 15.83
C LEU A 602 20.31 -15.89 15.24
N HIS A 603 21.48 -15.94 14.59
CA HIS A 603 22.04 -14.80 13.87
C HIS A 603 21.21 -14.44 12.64
N THR A 604 20.68 -15.44 11.92
CA THR A 604 19.77 -15.19 10.79
C THR A 604 18.49 -14.52 11.27
N LEU A 605 17.90 -15.00 12.37
CA LEU A 605 16.74 -14.37 13.00
C LEU A 605 17.07 -12.93 13.41
N ASN A 606 18.20 -12.69 14.08
CA ASN A 606 18.59 -11.36 14.51
C ASN A 606 18.85 -10.43 13.32
N LEU A 607 19.44 -10.93 12.23
CA LEU A 607 19.66 -10.15 11.00
C LEU A 607 18.34 -9.74 10.35
N VAL A 608 17.36 -10.65 10.27
CA VAL A 608 16.02 -10.33 9.76
C VAL A 608 15.37 -9.26 10.65
N LEU A 609 15.40 -9.44 11.96
CA LEU A 609 14.87 -8.46 12.91
C LEU A 609 15.59 -7.11 12.80
N ALA A 610 16.92 -7.10 12.65
CA ALA A 610 17.74 -5.90 12.49
C ALA A 610 17.44 -5.15 11.18
N MET A 611 16.99 -5.84 10.14
CA MET A 611 16.58 -5.20 8.88
C MET A 611 15.19 -4.57 8.98
N PHE A 612 14.22 -5.28 9.56
CA PHE A 612 12.80 -4.84 9.57
C PHE A 612 12.44 -3.97 10.77
N SER A 613 12.79 -4.37 11.99
CA SER A 613 12.34 -3.70 13.22
C SER A 613 12.92 -2.27 13.34
N PRO A 614 14.25 -2.06 13.25
CA PRO A 614 14.83 -0.72 13.21
C PRO A 614 14.28 0.19 12.13
N PHE A 615 14.01 -0.35 10.93
CA PHE A 615 13.45 0.41 9.82
C PHE A 615 12.03 0.91 10.16
N LEU A 616 11.14 0.03 10.60
CA LEU A 616 9.76 0.38 10.93
C LEU A 616 9.67 1.32 12.14
N HIS A 617 10.50 1.10 13.15
CA HIS A 617 10.53 1.98 14.32
C HIS A 617 11.13 3.35 14.00
N SER A 618 12.17 3.42 13.17
CA SER A 618 12.71 4.71 12.70
C SER A 618 11.69 5.46 11.85
N LEU A 619 10.94 4.75 10.99
CA LEU A 619 9.85 5.33 10.22
C LEU A 619 8.74 5.86 11.12
N ARG A 620 8.36 5.10 12.17
CA ARG A 620 7.37 5.55 13.16
C ARG A 620 7.81 6.86 13.81
N LEU A 621 9.04 6.92 14.35
CA LEU A 621 9.62 8.11 14.97
C LEU A 621 9.57 9.36 14.07
N HIS A 622 9.66 9.17 12.75
CA HIS A 622 9.48 10.25 11.79
C HIS A 622 8.00 10.58 11.59
N LEU A 623 7.18 9.64 11.14
CA LEU A 623 5.80 9.91 10.72
C LEU A 623 4.87 10.33 11.88
N VAL A 624 5.02 9.68 13.04
CA VAL A 624 4.09 9.84 14.16
C VAL A 624 4.63 10.84 15.17
N GLU A 625 5.92 10.77 15.51
CA GLU A 625 6.48 11.63 16.55
C GLU A 625 6.99 12.99 16.02
N PHE A 626 7.50 13.07 14.78
CA PHE A 626 8.07 14.29 14.18
C PHE A 626 7.13 15.00 13.19
N ASP A 627 6.69 14.31 12.13
CA ASP A 627 5.86 14.90 11.07
C ASP A 627 4.54 15.43 11.62
N SER A 628 3.94 14.76 12.62
CA SER A 628 2.71 15.23 13.29
C SER A 628 2.80 16.64 13.88
N LYS A 629 4.01 17.20 14.07
CA LYS A 629 4.22 18.56 14.60
C LYS A 629 4.07 19.67 13.56
N PHE A 630 4.13 19.34 12.26
CA PHE A 630 4.09 20.36 11.20
C PHE A 630 3.42 19.93 9.89
N TYR A 631 3.24 18.63 9.68
CA TYR A 631 2.80 18.01 8.44
C TYR A 631 1.36 17.52 8.55
N GLU A 632 0.45 18.10 7.77
CA GLU A 632 -0.94 17.63 7.69
C GLU A 632 -1.12 16.63 6.53
N GLY A 633 -0.35 16.79 5.45
CA GLY A 633 -0.43 15.95 4.25
C GLY A 633 -1.75 16.10 3.49
N GLY A 634 -2.05 15.16 2.60
CA GLY A 634 -3.28 15.14 1.80
C GLY A 634 -3.23 15.99 0.54
N GLY A 635 -2.03 16.33 0.06
CA GLY A 635 -1.83 17.05 -1.20
C GLY A 635 -2.21 16.22 -2.44
N LYS A 636 -2.35 16.88 -3.59
CA LYS A 636 -2.51 16.19 -4.88
C LYS A 636 -1.16 16.11 -5.56
N MET A 637 -0.73 14.94 -6.04
CA MET A 637 0.56 14.84 -6.75
C MET A 637 0.53 15.57 -8.10
N TYR A 638 1.62 16.26 -8.42
CA TYR A 638 1.82 16.87 -9.72
C TYR A 638 2.04 15.81 -10.81
N LYS A 639 1.10 15.75 -11.75
CA LYS A 639 1.13 14.87 -12.92
C LYS A 639 1.24 15.73 -14.19
N PRO A 640 2.46 16.01 -14.68
CA PRO A 640 2.62 16.75 -15.91
C PRO A 640 2.06 15.97 -17.10
N PHE A 641 1.44 16.67 -18.04
CA PHE A 641 1.07 16.16 -19.35
C PHE A 641 2.34 15.95 -20.17
N LYS A 642 2.90 14.75 -20.06
CA LYS A 642 4.14 14.36 -20.74
C LYS A 642 4.09 12.89 -21.09
N LYS A 643 4.94 12.50 -22.03
CA LYS A 643 5.21 11.09 -22.29
C LYS A 643 5.79 10.42 -21.06
N GLU A 644 5.15 9.35 -20.59
CA GLU A 644 5.73 8.50 -19.56
C GLU A 644 6.96 7.81 -20.17
N ASN A 645 8.16 8.26 -19.78
CA ASN A 645 9.40 7.67 -20.27
C ASN A 645 9.58 6.28 -19.65
N GLY A 646 9.08 5.29 -20.37
CA GLY A 646 9.36 3.88 -20.12
C GLY A 646 8.34 3.21 -19.22
N GLY A 647 7.12 2.98 -19.75
CA GLY A 647 6.36 1.74 -19.55
C GLY A 647 6.35 1.10 -18.16
N LYS A 648 6.29 1.88 -17.10
CA LYS A 648 6.11 1.39 -15.74
C LYS A 648 4.86 2.05 -15.20
N SER A 649 3.75 1.32 -15.32
CA SER A 649 2.62 1.50 -14.42
C SER A 649 3.14 1.63 -13.00
N VAL A 650 2.68 2.67 -12.31
CA VAL A 650 2.70 2.75 -10.85
C VAL A 650 2.18 1.44 -10.25
#